data_AF-A0A328NDX1-F1
#
_entry.id   AF-A0A328NDX1-F1
#
_cell.length_a   1.000
_cell.length_b   1.000
_cell.length_c   1.000
_cell.angle_alpha   90.00
_cell.angle_beta   90.00
_cell.angle_gamma   90.00
#
_symmetry.space_group_name_H-M   'P 1'
#
loop_
_entity.id
_entity.type
_entity.pdbx_description
1 polymer ?
#
loop_
_entity_poly.entity_id
_entity_poly.type
_entity_poly.pdbx_seq_one_letter_code
_entity_poly.pdbx_strand_id
1 'polypeptide(L)'
;MRQVRRDRWMRQEQLQPLVVADGNPVEVAIVGCYQLHPTAQEHPRGWGYLADDGHYGFGATTTRRRFDGQGELAAEARALFWALLRLLPAHHVTVVTDYPEIADMVNAWRRGDLTAAPPGYDLSDRPSGREAKLMHLAPRVHQHADQVDVRVADSYEDTALGRAANELSVLGWKWCAGELTKTTAADRALAIASKALGVEPILVPRMNGTEEQDEPHDDSSDLTDHLSRTSQDGSDSMSNGSSSRSRREPLINGRRVRIADLIDAGLLAADTDLTFQQRIGETPYRATVTAGGHLRLPDGREFATPSRAAAEAAGLVAVPGWAVWRVQPSGQTLHHLRVKLLKDVAEEVAADQARPHKEAEAVRRRFAVLEEARAEAEEGTPRTLTVREFIRHWGLEDRDRTTSAQIDADLANHGLTTIPDFRTVSLDKTIRIVVLPEGDSDDAATDVASDGVEATTSDDEESVDFGLTLGNLLPDDMSLAWVSPTASFEEAITAMQVDDFSQIAVLTNPYTLHGAVSWESIAAAKHRNARAAFSDAIDRRAATRVFDYNVRLLDVLETLQQSGFIFVRDDQRKITGIITAADVVRKYDETATPFFLIGEIDQELRQLLQNTFDEETVRQACSSAGSSFRSFDSMSIGQYQAVLDNPDCWQQLDWPLDRRVFIKRLDQLRKVRNNVMHFNPDPVRHTDVDKLRHFLDLIRRYSR
;
A
#
# COMPACT_ATOMS: atom_id res chain seq x y z
N MET A 1 14.70 -9.14 10.51
CA MET A 1 15.09 -7.72 10.73
C MET A 1 13.82 -6.89 10.80
N ARG A 2 13.71 -5.92 11.73
CA ARG A 2 12.67 -4.88 11.59
C ARG A 2 12.95 -4.12 10.29
N GLN A 3 11.95 -4.04 9.42
CA GLN A 3 12.05 -3.41 8.11
C GLN A 3 12.38 -1.91 8.30
N VAL A 4 13.57 -1.48 7.89
CA VAL A 4 13.95 -0.06 7.94
C VAL A 4 13.23 0.64 6.79
N ARG A 5 12.27 1.52 7.11
CA ARG A 5 11.52 2.29 6.10
C ARG A 5 12.49 3.12 5.23
N ARG A 6 12.42 2.94 3.91
CA ARG A 6 13.14 3.74 2.92
C ARG A 6 12.71 5.20 2.95
N ASP A 7 13.59 6.09 2.50
CA ASP A 7 13.24 7.50 2.32
C ASP A 7 12.37 7.67 1.07
N ARG A 8 11.47 8.64 1.09
CA ARG A 8 10.49 8.88 0.01
C ARG A 8 11.17 9.17 -1.33
N TRP A 9 12.29 9.91 -1.28
CA TRP A 9 13.11 10.22 -2.44
C TRP A 9 14.47 9.56 -2.26
N MET A 10 14.57 8.26 -2.57
CA MET A 10 15.86 7.57 -2.62
C MET A 10 15.91 6.53 -3.72
N ARG A 11 17.11 6.31 -4.26
CA ARG A 11 17.42 5.21 -5.16
C ARG A 11 18.84 4.71 -4.91
N GLN A 12 19.03 3.40 -4.98
CA GLN A 12 20.32 2.74 -4.83
C GLN A 12 20.43 1.66 -5.91
N GLU A 13 21.57 1.58 -6.57
CA GLU A 13 21.83 0.59 -7.63
C GLU A 13 23.31 0.16 -7.57
N GLN A 14 23.70 -0.81 -8.40
CA GLN A 14 25.08 -1.25 -8.56
C GLN A 14 25.42 -1.46 -10.04
N LEU A 15 26.61 -1.01 -10.45
CA LEU A 15 27.16 -1.25 -11.77
C LEU A 15 27.71 -2.68 -11.89
N GLN A 16 27.18 -3.46 -12.83
CA GLN A 16 27.58 -4.85 -13.08
C GLN A 16 29.08 -5.05 -13.36
N PRO A 17 29.77 -4.16 -14.11
CA PRO A 17 31.19 -4.36 -14.42
C PRO A 17 32.13 -4.33 -13.21
N LEU A 18 31.67 -3.87 -12.04
CA LEU A 18 32.50 -3.62 -10.86
C LEU A 18 32.12 -4.50 -9.66
N VAL A 19 31.28 -5.51 -9.86
CA VAL A 19 30.92 -6.45 -8.78
C VAL A 19 32.18 -7.18 -8.30
N VAL A 20 32.63 -6.84 -7.10
CA VAL A 20 33.78 -7.46 -6.43
C VAL A 20 33.27 -8.58 -5.51
N ALA A 21 34.08 -9.62 -5.30
CA ALA A 21 33.70 -10.72 -4.41
C ALA A 21 33.60 -10.25 -2.94
N ASP A 22 32.73 -10.91 -2.17
CA ASP A 22 32.55 -10.65 -0.73
C ASP A 22 33.89 -10.69 0.02
N GLY A 23 34.05 -9.78 0.98
CA GLY A 23 35.23 -9.63 1.82
C GLY A 23 36.33 -8.74 1.25
N ASN A 24 36.24 -8.31 -0.02
CA ASN A 24 37.19 -7.34 -0.58
C ASN A 24 37.00 -5.93 0.01
N PRO A 25 38.08 -5.14 0.12
CA PRO A 25 38.00 -3.75 0.54
C PRO A 25 37.29 -2.91 -0.53
N VAL A 26 36.38 -2.06 -0.09
CA VAL A 26 35.57 -1.14 -0.91
C VAL A 26 35.71 0.26 -0.33
N GLU A 27 36.12 1.23 -1.13
CA GLU A 27 36.13 2.63 -0.76
C GLU A 27 34.82 3.30 -1.18
N VAL A 28 34.15 4.00 -0.26
CA VAL A 28 32.89 4.71 -0.52
C VAL A 28 32.98 6.17 -0.11
N ALA A 29 32.74 7.08 -1.06
CA ALA A 29 32.59 8.50 -0.76
C ALA A 29 31.12 8.82 -0.44
N ILE A 30 30.89 9.58 0.63
CA ILE A 30 29.57 10.07 1.05
C ILE A 30 29.56 11.59 1.06
N VAL A 31 28.46 12.21 0.63
CA VAL A 31 28.33 13.68 0.59
C VAL A 31 26.89 14.10 0.90
N GLY A 32 26.74 15.14 1.72
CA GLY A 32 25.49 15.89 1.92
C GLY A 32 25.42 17.21 1.13
N CYS A 33 24.22 17.62 0.71
CA CYS A 33 23.97 18.91 0.06
C CYS A 33 22.71 19.56 0.64
N TYR A 34 22.80 20.86 0.98
CA TYR A 34 21.66 21.62 1.46
C TYR A 34 21.60 23.01 0.82
N GLN A 35 20.51 23.28 0.11
CA GLN A 35 20.23 24.59 -0.46
C GLN A 35 18.77 24.97 -0.20
N LEU A 36 18.54 26.23 0.19
CA LEU A 36 17.20 26.78 0.38
C LEU A 36 16.54 27.01 -0.99
N HIS A 37 15.51 26.23 -1.30
CA HIS A 37 14.70 26.46 -2.50
C HIS A 37 13.70 27.61 -2.27
N PRO A 38 13.65 28.65 -3.14
CA PRO A 38 12.88 29.88 -2.88
C PRO A 38 11.35 29.70 -2.92
N THR A 39 10.85 28.61 -3.51
CA THR A 39 9.41 28.35 -3.68
C THR A 39 8.93 27.05 -3.02
N ALA A 40 9.82 26.26 -2.40
CA ALA A 40 9.42 25.00 -1.76
C ALA A 40 9.00 25.24 -0.30
N GLN A 41 7.84 24.69 0.10
CA GLN A 41 7.36 24.75 1.50
C GLN A 41 8.25 23.95 2.47
N GLU A 42 8.92 22.91 1.96
CA GLU A 42 9.91 22.11 2.69
C GLU A 42 11.28 22.25 2.02
N HIS A 43 12.36 22.41 2.79
CA HIS A 43 13.71 22.55 2.23
C HIS A 43 14.39 21.18 2.13
N PRO A 44 14.67 20.68 0.91
CA PRO A 44 15.30 19.39 0.74
C PRO A 44 16.77 19.42 1.17
N ARG A 45 17.21 18.32 1.79
CA ARG A 45 18.61 18.02 2.07
C ARG A 45 18.98 16.80 1.23
N GLY A 46 19.70 17.04 0.13
CA GLY A 46 20.12 16.00 -0.81
C GLY A 46 21.32 15.24 -0.28
N TRP A 47 21.39 13.94 -0.51
CA TRP A 47 22.50 13.09 -0.08
C TRP A 47 22.88 12.14 -1.21
N GLY A 48 24.17 11.80 -1.29
CA GLY A 48 24.71 10.93 -2.31
C GLY A 48 25.89 10.12 -1.80
N TYR A 49 26.07 8.92 -2.35
CA TYR A 49 27.28 8.12 -2.14
C TYR A 49 27.65 7.34 -3.40
N LEU A 50 28.95 7.10 -3.58
CA LEU A 50 29.51 6.27 -4.64
C LEU A 50 30.66 5.44 -4.09
N ALA A 51 30.61 4.13 -4.34
CA ALA A 51 31.65 3.17 -4.01
C ALA A 51 32.41 2.71 -5.26
N ASP A 52 33.68 2.32 -5.08
CA ASP A 52 34.56 1.83 -6.14
C ASP A 52 34.13 0.47 -6.74
N ASP A 53 33.33 -0.31 -6.02
CA ASP A 53 32.66 -1.53 -6.48
C ASP A 53 31.40 -1.28 -7.33
N GLY A 54 31.14 -0.02 -7.67
CA GLY A 54 30.01 0.39 -8.48
C GLY A 54 28.69 0.50 -7.73
N HIS A 55 28.63 0.28 -6.42
CA HIS A 55 27.45 0.65 -5.63
C HIS A 55 27.31 2.16 -5.53
N TYR A 56 26.13 2.67 -5.81
CA TYR A 56 25.83 4.09 -5.62
C TYR A 56 24.42 4.30 -5.13
N GLY A 57 24.20 5.44 -4.49
CA GLY A 57 22.89 5.84 -4.02
C GLY A 57 22.76 7.34 -3.93
N PHE A 58 21.53 7.80 -4.13
CA PHE A 58 21.19 9.21 -4.00
C PHE A 58 19.76 9.39 -3.52
N GLY A 59 19.49 10.53 -2.90
CA GLY A 59 18.16 10.85 -2.41
C GLY A 59 18.10 12.18 -1.68
N ALA A 60 16.97 12.44 -1.04
CA ALA A 60 16.83 13.59 -0.17
C ALA A 60 15.91 13.32 1.02
N THR A 61 16.04 14.16 2.03
CA THR A 61 15.14 14.24 3.18
C THR A 61 14.66 15.67 3.38
N THR A 62 13.40 15.83 3.81
CA THR A 62 12.81 17.14 4.12
C THR A 62 12.58 17.36 5.62
N THR A 63 12.92 16.35 6.46
CA THR A 63 12.60 16.37 7.88
C THR A 63 13.53 17.28 8.69
N ARG A 64 12.98 18.31 9.36
CA ARG A 64 13.69 19.16 10.34
C ARG A 64 13.76 18.58 11.77
N ARG A 65 12.94 17.57 12.08
CA ARG A 65 12.67 17.10 13.46
C ARG A 65 13.84 16.49 14.24
N ARG A 66 14.93 16.06 13.59
CA ARG A 66 15.99 15.23 14.23
C ARG A 66 17.40 15.78 14.12
N PHE A 67 17.52 16.96 13.54
CA PHE A 67 18.81 17.58 13.32
C PHE A 67 18.66 19.09 13.33
N ASP A 68 19.09 19.70 14.43
CA ASP A 68 19.10 21.15 14.63
C ASP A 68 20.43 21.80 14.16
N GLY A 69 21.42 20.99 13.80
CA GLY A 69 22.70 21.43 13.23
C GLY A 69 22.67 21.75 11.73
N GLN A 70 23.86 21.88 11.12
CA GLN A 70 24.03 22.18 9.70
C GLN A 70 23.31 21.17 8.78
N GLY A 71 22.51 21.66 7.82
CA GLY A 71 21.67 20.82 6.97
C GLY A 71 22.45 19.79 6.13
N GLU A 72 23.68 20.13 5.72
CA GLU A 72 24.59 19.28 4.96
C GLU A 72 25.08 18.09 5.79
N LEU A 73 25.51 18.33 7.04
CA LEU A 73 25.93 17.27 7.98
C LEU A 73 24.82 16.23 8.23
N ALA A 74 23.55 16.68 8.29
CA ALA A 74 22.40 15.79 8.43
C ALA A 74 22.19 14.90 7.20
N ALA A 75 22.40 15.46 6.01
CA ALA A 75 22.30 14.75 4.76
C ALA A 75 23.47 13.76 4.59
N GLU A 76 24.67 14.14 5.01
CA GLU A 76 25.84 13.27 4.96
C GLU A 76 25.68 12.06 5.90
N ALA A 77 25.21 12.28 7.13
CA ALA A 77 24.85 11.19 8.02
C ALA A 77 23.79 10.24 7.42
N ARG A 78 22.94 10.76 6.53
CA ARG A 78 21.96 9.96 5.78
C ARG A 78 22.62 9.14 4.66
N ALA A 79 23.56 9.72 3.92
CA ALA A 79 24.38 9.00 2.94
C ALA A 79 25.17 7.86 3.62
N LEU A 80 25.84 8.16 4.74
CA LEU A 80 26.52 7.18 5.59
C LEU A 80 25.59 6.03 5.96
N PHE A 81 24.37 6.37 6.43
CA PHE A 81 23.38 5.39 6.84
C PHE A 81 23.10 4.35 5.75
N TRP A 82 22.78 4.83 4.56
CA TRP A 82 22.39 3.98 3.44
C TRP A 82 23.57 3.24 2.80
N ALA A 83 24.75 3.86 2.74
CA ALA A 83 25.96 3.23 2.25
C ALA A 83 26.37 2.03 3.12
N LEU A 84 26.51 2.24 4.45
CA LEU A 84 26.93 1.18 5.36
C LEU A 84 25.87 0.10 5.55
N LEU A 85 24.57 0.44 5.53
CA LEU A 85 23.52 -0.57 5.61
C LEU A 85 23.61 -1.58 4.45
N ARG A 86 24.08 -1.13 3.29
CA ARG A 86 24.20 -1.93 2.07
C ARG A 86 25.54 -2.65 1.94
N LEU A 87 26.66 -1.96 2.19
CA LEU A 87 28.00 -2.47 1.93
C LEU A 87 28.60 -3.30 3.07
N LEU A 88 28.32 -2.91 4.32
CA LEU A 88 28.95 -3.52 5.50
C LEU A 88 28.67 -5.02 5.68
N PRO A 89 27.51 -5.58 5.29
CA PRO A 89 27.29 -7.03 5.39
C PRO A 89 28.22 -7.88 4.51
N ALA A 90 28.82 -7.31 3.47
CA ALA A 90 29.56 -8.04 2.44
C ALA A 90 31.01 -7.58 2.25
N HIS A 91 31.39 -6.37 2.69
CA HIS A 91 32.68 -5.77 2.35
C HIS A 91 33.41 -5.16 3.56
N HIS A 92 34.74 -5.05 3.43
CA HIS A 92 35.53 -4.15 4.27
C HIS A 92 35.40 -2.73 3.72
N VAL A 93 34.75 -1.83 4.43
CA VAL A 93 34.35 -0.51 3.91
C VAL A 93 35.25 0.60 4.44
N THR A 94 35.91 1.34 3.54
CA THR A 94 36.56 2.62 3.87
C THR A 94 35.63 3.76 3.50
N VAL A 95 35.07 4.46 4.49
CA VAL A 95 34.21 5.62 4.28
C VAL A 95 35.07 6.88 4.10
N VAL A 96 34.82 7.63 3.04
CA VAL A 96 35.43 8.93 2.76
C VAL A 96 34.39 10.02 2.96
N THR A 97 34.66 10.94 3.87
CA THR A 97 33.77 12.05 4.29
C THR A 97 34.58 13.33 4.43
N ASP A 98 33.98 14.49 4.19
CA ASP A 98 34.58 15.80 4.43
C ASP A 98 34.19 16.40 5.80
N TYR A 99 33.35 15.70 6.58
CA TYR A 99 32.99 16.08 7.95
C TYR A 99 33.80 15.28 8.98
N PRO A 100 34.74 15.93 9.70
CA PRO A 100 35.43 15.32 10.84
C PRO A 100 34.45 14.75 11.87
N GLU A 101 33.30 15.38 12.07
CA GLU A 101 32.25 14.96 12.99
C GLU A 101 31.68 13.57 12.64
N ILE A 102 31.56 13.25 11.34
CA ILE A 102 31.12 11.93 10.88
C ILE A 102 32.21 10.89 11.15
N ALA A 103 33.47 11.22 10.89
CA ALA A 103 34.59 10.33 11.16
C ALA A 103 34.77 10.05 12.66
N ASP A 104 34.65 11.09 13.50
CA ASP A 104 34.73 10.96 14.96
C ASP A 104 33.61 10.07 15.51
N MET A 105 32.38 10.25 15.01
CA MET A 105 31.23 9.43 15.37
C MET A 105 31.43 7.96 14.99
N VAL A 106 31.82 7.66 13.74
CA VAL A 106 32.03 6.27 13.32
C VAL A 106 33.18 5.63 14.09
N ASN A 107 34.26 6.36 14.35
CA ASN A 107 35.37 5.86 15.16
C ASN A 107 34.97 5.64 16.63
N ALA A 108 34.05 6.45 17.18
CA ALA A 108 33.48 6.22 18.49
C ALA A 108 32.64 4.92 18.53
N TRP A 109 31.80 4.69 17.51
CA TRP A 109 31.06 3.43 17.37
C TRP A 109 31.98 2.21 17.26
N ARG A 110 33.07 2.29 16.46
CA ARG A 110 34.08 1.22 16.37
C ARG A 110 34.67 0.88 17.74
N ARG A 111 34.96 1.89 18.57
CA ARG A 111 35.49 1.73 19.93
C ARG A 111 34.47 1.28 20.96
N GLY A 112 33.20 1.10 20.58
CA GLY A 112 32.12 0.61 21.44
C GLY A 112 31.31 1.70 22.14
N ASP A 113 31.53 2.98 21.82
CA ASP A 113 30.67 4.07 22.29
C ASP A 113 29.43 4.15 21.38
N LEU A 114 28.40 3.37 21.70
CA LEU A 114 27.19 3.24 20.87
C LEU A 114 26.24 4.45 20.97
N THR A 115 26.52 5.44 21.82
CA THR A 115 25.66 6.61 22.00
C THR A 115 26.18 7.85 21.26
N ALA A 116 27.37 7.77 20.66
CA ALA A 116 27.95 8.84 19.86
C ALA A 116 27.03 9.21 18.68
N ALA A 117 26.86 10.51 18.44
CA ALA A 117 26.05 11.04 17.34
C ALA A 117 26.65 12.36 16.82
N PRO A 118 26.31 12.80 15.60
CA PRO A 118 26.83 14.05 15.07
C PRO A 118 26.27 15.26 15.85
N PRO A 119 27.00 16.38 15.92
CA PRO A 119 26.51 17.58 16.58
C PRO A 119 25.15 18.04 16.05
N GLY A 120 24.23 18.31 16.98
CA GLY A 120 22.86 18.73 16.68
C GLY A 120 21.91 17.60 16.27
N TYR A 121 22.36 16.34 16.35
CA TYR A 121 21.50 15.18 16.17
C TYR A 121 20.72 14.88 17.45
N ASP A 122 19.40 14.80 17.33
CA ASP A 122 18.51 14.55 18.47
C ASP A 122 18.56 13.08 18.90
N LEU A 123 19.13 12.84 20.08
CA LEU A 123 19.23 11.54 20.74
C LEU A 123 18.12 11.28 21.78
N SER A 124 17.16 12.19 21.95
CA SER A 124 16.08 12.01 22.91
C SER A 124 15.26 10.76 22.60
N ASP A 125 14.87 10.03 23.65
CA ASP A 125 14.08 8.82 23.54
C ASP A 125 12.73 9.13 22.88
N ARG A 126 12.38 8.36 21.85
CA ARG A 126 11.05 8.50 21.24
C ARG A 126 9.98 8.02 22.23
N PRO A 127 8.79 8.67 22.29
CA PRO A 127 7.61 8.10 22.95
C PRO A 127 7.22 6.72 22.40
N SER A 128 7.57 6.45 21.13
CA SER A 128 7.37 5.15 20.46
C SER A 128 8.37 4.04 20.82
N GLY A 129 9.37 4.30 21.67
CA GLY A 129 10.45 3.36 22.00
C GLY A 129 11.34 2.94 20.81
N ARG A 130 11.19 3.56 19.63
CA ARG A 130 11.98 3.27 18.43
C ARG A 130 13.26 4.10 18.43
N GLU A 131 14.41 3.46 18.42
CA GLU A 131 15.73 4.09 18.32
C GLU A 131 15.89 4.94 17.02
N ALA A 132 16.72 5.98 17.01
CA ALA A 132 16.91 6.81 15.82
C ALA A 132 17.54 6.01 14.65
N LYS A 133 17.16 6.30 13.39
CA LYS A 133 17.62 5.48 12.24
C LYS A 133 19.14 5.39 12.18
N LEU A 134 19.84 6.53 12.34
CA LEU A 134 21.30 6.57 12.36
C LEU A 134 21.89 5.67 13.45
N MET A 135 21.27 5.64 14.64
CA MET A 135 21.75 4.85 15.78
C MET A 135 21.61 3.34 15.57
N HIS A 136 20.75 2.87 14.66
CA HIS A 136 20.76 1.46 14.26
C HIS A 136 22.06 1.00 13.59
N LEU A 137 22.89 1.93 13.09
CA LEU A 137 24.22 1.58 12.60
C LEU A 137 25.22 1.37 13.73
N ALA A 138 25.09 2.05 14.87
CA ALA A 138 26.13 2.03 15.90
C ALA A 138 26.46 0.60 16.38
N PRO A 139 25.48 -0.28 16.72
CA PRO A 139 25.79 -1.67 17.07
C PRO A 139 26.41 -2.48 15.93
N ARG A 140 26.06 -2.17 14.66
CA ARG A 140 26.60 -2.88 13.49
C ARG A 140 28.04 -2.48 13.20
N VAL A 141 28.33 -1.19 13.26
CA VAL A 141 29.70 -0.68 13.10
C VAL A 141 30.58 -1.23 14.20
N HIS A 142 30.09 -1.33 15.43
CA HIS A 142 30.83 -1.96 16.52
C HIS A 142 31.06 -3.47 16.29
N GLN A 143 30.02 -4.22 15.87
CA GLN A 143 30.14 -5.64 15.54
C GLN A 143 31.13 -5.91 14.41
N HIS A 144 31.25 -4.98 13.47
CA HIS A 144 32.12 -5.05 12.30
C HIS A 144 33.28 -4.05 12.38
N ALA A 145 33.79 -3.73 13.58
CA ALA A 145 34.77 -2.66 13.79
C ALA A 145 36.09 -2.84 13.02
N ASP A 146 36.48 -4.09 12.75
CA ASP A 146 37.66 -4.47 11.96
C ASP A 146 37.43 -4.41 10.44
N GLN A 147 36.18 -4.14 10.01
CA GLN A 147 35.74 -4.08 8.61
C GLN A 147 35.28 -2.68 8.21
N VAL A 148 35.35 -1.69 9.10
CA VAL A 148 34.99 -0.29 8.82
C VAL A 148 36.18 0.59 9.12
N ASP A 149 36.65 1.33 8.13
CA ASP A 149 37.59 2.43 8.31
C ASP A 149 36.97 3.74 7.84
N VAL A 150 37.43 4.87 8.40
CA VAL A 150 36.97 6.20 7.96
C VAL A 150 38.15 7.11 7.73
N ARG A 151 38.11 7.82 6.61
CA ARG A 151 39.12 8.77 6.17
C ARG A 151 38.46 10.13 5.94
N VAL A 152 38.92 11.14 6.66
CA VAL A 152 38.53 12.53 6.41
C VAL A 152 39.31 13.04 5.20
N ALA A 153 38.61 13.56 4.19
CA ALA A 153 39.23 14.20 3.03
C ALA A 153 39.20 15.73 3.21
N ASP A 154 40.28 16.41 2.80
CA ASP A 154 40.36 17.89 2.86
C ASP A 154 39.34 18.55 1.91
N SER A 155 39.02 17.89 0.80
CA SER A 155 37.92 18.22 -0.12
C SER A 155 37.48 16.95 -0.85
N TYR A 156 36.18 16.65 -0.84
CA TYR A 156 35.65 15.52 -1.62
C TYR A 156 35.81 15.75 -3.13
N GLU A 157 35.91 17.01 -3.59
CA GLU A 157 36.07 17.38 -5.00
C GLU A 157 37.42 16.92 -5.59
N ASP A 158 38.39 16.57 -4.74
CA ASP A 158 39.71 16.15 -5.19
C ASP A 158 39.71 14.69 -5.71
N THR A 159 38.74 13.88 -5.30
CA THR A 159 38.63 12.46 -5.71
C THR A 159 37.54 12.25 -6.77
N ALA A 160 37.71 11.25 -7.63
CA ALA A 160 36.68 10.90 -8.61
C ALA A 160 35.38 10.42 -7.95
N LEU A 161 35.50 9.65 -6.85
CA LEU A 161 34.37 9.18 -6.06
C LEU A 161 33.63 10.34 -5.37
N GLY A 162 34.35 11.25 -4.73
CA GLY A 162 33.75 12.40 -4.03
C GLY A 162 33.06 13.39 -4.97
N ARG A 163 33.66 13.73 -6.12
CA ARG A 163 32.99 14.57 -7.15
C ARG A 163 31.66 13.96 -7.59
N ALA A 164 31.65 12.67 -7.86
CA ALA A 164 30.46 11.98 -8.31
C ALA A 164 29.40 11.84 -7.19
N ALA A 165 29.82 11.56 -5.95
CA ALA A 165 28.94 11.54 -4.79
C ALA A 165 28.26 12.91 -4.55
N ASN A 166 28.96 14.01 -4.82
CA ASN A 166 28.38 15.35 -4.77
C ASN A 166 27.40 15.62 -5.92
N GLU A 167 27.73 15.24 -7.16
CA GLU A 167 26.78 15.34 -8.27
C GLU A 167 25.50 14.53 -7.98
N LEU A 168 25.64 13.36 -7.34
CA LEU A 168 24.53 12.53 -6.87
C LEU A 168 23.71 13.20 -5.75
N SER A 169 24.35 13.86 -4.78
CA SER A 169 23.65 14.56 -3.70
C SER A 169 22.80 15.72 -4.23
N VAL A 170 23.33 16.47 -5.20
CA VAL A 170 22.61 17.54 -5.91
C VAL A 170 21.44 16.99 -6.72
N LEU A 171 21.60 15.84 -7.39
CA LEU A 171 20.48 15.18 -8.09
C LEU A 171 19.36 14.78 -7.14
N GLY A 172 19.69 14.23 -5.97
CA GLY A 172 18.73 13.91 -4.92
C GLY A 172 17.97 15.15 -4.46
N TRP A 173 18.67 16.25 -4.23
CA TRP A 173 18.06 17.55 -3.90
C TRP A 173 17.09 18.03 -4.99
N LYS A 174 17.51 18.02 -6.27
CA LYS A 174 16.68 18.46 -7.41
C LYS A 174 15.45 17.61 -7.62
N TRP A 175 15.57 16.30 -7.44
CA TRP A 175 14.44 15.38 -7.52
C TRP A 175 13.40 15.69 -6.43
N CYS A 176 13.83 15.94 -5.20
CA CYS A 176 12.93 16.29 -4.12
C CYS A 176 12.34 17.71 -4.25
N ALA A 177 13.08 18.65 -4.85
CA ALA A 177 12.60 20.00 -5.13
C ALA A 177 11.59 20.05 -6.30
N GLY A 178 11.37 18.93 -7.00
CA GLY A 178 10.47 18.86 -8.17
C GLY A 178 11.10 19.38 -9.46
N GLU A 179 12.42 19.60 -9.51
CA GLU A 179 13.13 20.03 -10.73
C GLU A 179 13.40 18.87 -11.70
N LEU A 180 13.34 17.62 -11.22
CA LEU A 180 13.60 16.41 -11.99
C LEU A 180 12.59 15.32 -11.67
N THR A 181 12.17 14.58 -12.69
CA THR A 181 11.39 13.36 -12.53
C THR A 181 12.27 12.22 -11.98
N LYS A 182 11.64 11.20 -11.38
CA LYS A 182 12.34 10.01 -10.85
C LYS A 182 13.17 9.29 -11.91
N THR A 183 12.64 9.19 -13.14
CA THR A 183 13.31 8.56 -14.27
C THR A 183 14.55 9.34 -14.69
N THR A 184 14.39 10.66 -14.87
CA THR A 184 15.50 11.55 -15.26
C THR A 184 16.61 11.58 -14.20
N ALA A 185 16.24 11.63 -12.92
CA ALA A 185 17.21 11.62 -11.82
C ALA A 185 18.03 10.31 -11.81
N ALA A 186 17.38 9.17 -12.08
CA ALA A 186 18.06 7.88 -12.11
C ALA A 186 18.95 7.68 -13.33
N ASP A 187 18.52 8.10 -14.52
CA ASP A 187 19.33 8.00 -15.74
C ASP A 187 20.59 8.88 -15.62
N ARG A 188 20.45 10.09 -15.05
CA ARG A 188 21.58 10.97 -14.77
C ARG A 188 22.51 10.38 -13.71
N ALA A 189 21.96 9.80 -12.64
CA ALA A 189 22.77 9.16 -11.60
C ALA A 189 23.59 7.99 -12.15
N LEU A 190 22.99 7.16 -13.02
CA LEU A 190 23.69 6.08 -13.71
C LEU A 190 24.83 6.62 -14.60
N ALA A 191 24.58 7.69 -15.36
CA ALA A 191 25.59 8.34 -16.19
C ALA A 191 26.74 8.93 -15.36
N ILE A 192 26.45 9.52 -14.20
CA ILE A 192 27.46 10.06 -13.27
C ILE A 192 28.33 8.94 -12.70
N ALA A 193 27.70 7.89 -12.15
CA ALA A 193 28.42 6.78 -11.54
C ALA A 193 29.31 6.03 -12.55
N SER A 194 28.75 5.70 -13.73
CA SER A 194 29.49 5.03 -14.81
C SER A 194 30.66 5.86 -15.34
N LYS A 195 30.46 7.17 -15.54
CA LYS A 195 31.51 8.09 -15.98
C LYS A 195 32.61 8.24 -14.93
N ALA A 196 32.25 8.36 -13.65
CA ALA A 196 33.21 8.53 -12.57
C ALA A 196 34.11 7.30 -12.38
N LEU A 197 33.55 6.10 -12.58
CA LEU A 197 34.26 4.84 -12.45
C LEU A 197 34.86 4.33 -13.78
N GLY A 198 34.59 5.01 -14.89
CA GLY A 198 35.14 4.67 -16.21
C GLY A 198 34.63 3.35 -16.78
N VAL A 199 33.39 2.96 -16.45
CA VAL A 199 32.77 1.69 -16.86
C VAL A 199 31.50 1.90 -17.66
N GLU A 200 31.05 0.86 -18.38
CA GLU A 200 29.78 0.91 -19.09
C GLU A 200 28.59 1.02 -18.11
N PRO A 201 27.53 1.77 -18.45
CA PRO A 201 26.36 2.01 -17.60
C PRO A 201 25.42 0.79 -17.56
N ILE A 202 25.96 -0.38 -17.20
CA ILE A 202 25.22 -1.63 -17.09
C ILE A 202 24.96 -1.89 -15.61
N LEU A 203 23.68 -1.96 -15.23
CA LEU A 203 23.28 -2.27 -13.86
C LEU A 203 23.24 -3.78 -13.62
N VAL A 204 23.58 -4.21 -12.40
CA VAL A 204 23.35 -5.58 -11.96
C VAL A 204 21.84 -5.89 -12.06
N PRO A 205 21.43 -6.97 -12.75
CA PRO A 205 20.03 -7.38 -12.80
C PRO A 205 19.51 -7.66 -11.39
N ARG A 206 18.39 -7.04 -11.00
CA ARG A 206 17.75 -7.31 -9.71
C ARG A 206 17.29 -8.77 -9.69
N MET A 207 17.97 -9.63 -8.93
CA MET A 207 17.55 -11.03 -8.76
C MET A 207 16.22 -11.10 -8.00
N ASN A 208 15.26 -11.86 -8.55
CA ASN A 208 13.98 -12.18 -7.93
C ASN A 208 14.15 -12.66 -6.48
N GLY A 209 13.47 -12.03 -5.52
CA GLY A 209 13.39 -12.54 -4.14
C GLY A 209 13.18 -11.54 -3.01
N THR A 210 13.14 -10.23 -3.26
CA THR A 210 12.68 -9.24 -2.26
C THR A 210 12.08 -8.06 -3.00
N GLU A 211 10.76 -7.97 -3.02
CA GLU A 211 10.03 -6.83 -3.55
C GLU A 211 10.34 -5.59 -2.70
N GLU A 212 11.32 -4.80 -3.13
CA GLU A 212 11.38 -3.39 -2.78
C GLU A 212 10.34 -2.67 -3.64
N GLN A 213 9.14 -2.51 -3.08
CA GLN A 213 8.04 -1.76 -3.68
C GLN A 213 8.47 -0.31 -3.95
N ASP A 214 8.79 -0.01 -5.21
CA ASP A 214 8.78 1.34 -5.74
C ASP A 214 7.32 1.69 -6.04
N GLU A 215 6.66 2.44 -5.15
CA GLU A 215 5.33 2.99 -5.46
C GLU A 215 5.39 3.86 -6.73
N PRO A 216 4.38 3.79 -7.61
CA PRO A 216 4.27 4.70 -8.74
C PRO A 216 3.86 6.07 -8.21
N HIS A 217 4.72 7.08 -8.41
CA HIS A 217 4.35 8.48 -8.20
C HIS A 217 3.99 9.13 -9.53
N ASP A 218 2.84 9.79 -9.50
CA ASP A 218 2.12 10.46 -10.58
C ASP A 218 2.93 11.63 -11.18
N ASP A 219 3.56 11.39 -12.34
CA ASP A 219 4.07 12.44 -13.24
C ASP A 219 2.90 12.88 -14.14
N SER A 220 1.94 13.62 -13.58
CA SER A 220 0.94 14.37 -14.37
C SER A 220 0.85 15.82 -13.89
N SER A 221 1.85 16.61 -14.26
CA SER A 221 1.64 18.03 -14.48
C SER A 221 1.99 18.34 -15.93
N ASP A 222 0.97 18.25 -16.77
CA ASP A 222 1.06 18.65 -18.16
C ASP A 222 1.29 20.16 -18.25
N LEU A 223 2.32 20.48 -19.00
CA LEU A 223 2.63 21.78 -19.54
C LEU A 223 1.45 22.30 -20.38
N THR A 224 1.04 23.55 -20.16
CA THR A 224 0.70 24.41 -21.29
C THR A 224 1.45 25.74 -21.20
N ASP A 225 1.92 26.10 -22.37
CA ASP A 225 2.92 27.05 -22.77
C ASP A 225 2.32 28.47 -22.90
N HIS A 226 3.06 29.51 -22.53
CA HIS A 226 3.36 30.61 -23.45
C HIS A 226 4.33 31.64 -22.87
N LEU A 227 5.43 31.79 -23.60
CA LEU A 227 6.50 32.77 -23.50
C LEU A 227 6.04 34.25 -23.59
N SER A 228 6.62 35.04 -22.68
CA SER A 228 7.25 36.37 -22.88
C SER A 228 6.44 37.64 -23.17
N ARG A 229 6.53 38.55 -22.17
CA ARG A 229 6.77 40.02 -22.21
C ARG A 229 5.77 40.94 -22.92
N THR A 230 5.14 41.82 -22.12
CA THR A 230 5.33 43.29 -22.15
C THR A 230 4.71 43.94 -20.91
N SER A 231 5.45 44.90 -20.33
CA SER A 231 5.06 45.76 -19.21
C SER A 231 3.95 46.74 -19.60
N GLN A 232 2.94 46.97 -18.74
CA GLN A 232 2.43 48.31 -18.37
C GLN A 232 1.29 48.25 -17.32
N ASP A 233 1.21 49.34 -16.57
CA ASP A 233 0.31 49.70 -15.46
C ASP A 233 -1.17 49.29 -15.59
N GLY A 234 -1.82 49.13 -14.42
CA GLY A 234 -3.26 49.26 -14.29
C GLY A 234 -3.85 48.54 -13.07
N SER A 235 -4.16 49.30 -12.02
CA SER A 235 -5.01 48.90 -10.90
C SER A 235 -6.36 48.34 -11.38
N ASP A 236 -6.81 47.21 -10.81
CA ASP A 236 -8.20 47.11 -10.33
C ASP A 236 -8.46 45.89 -9.45
N SER A 237 -9.31 46.11 -8.45
CA SER A 237 -9.81 45.13 -7.50
C SER A 237 -10.88 44.25 -8.15
N MET A 238 -10.90 42.92 -7.90
CA MET A 238 -12.10 42.10 -7.63
C MET A 238 -11.87 40.58 -7.78
N SER A 239 -12.45 39.83 -6.84
CA SER A 239 -12.90 38.43 -6.88
C SER A 239 -11.87 37.28 -6.77
N ASN A 240 -11.65 36.84 -5.53
CA ASN A 240 -11.01 35.58 -5.18
C ASN A 240 -12.09 34.50 -5.00
N GLY A 241 -12.44 33.76 -6.06
CA GLY A 241 -13.55 32.77 -6.03
C GLY A 241 -13.27 31.42 -6.67
N SER A 242 -12.08 31.19 -7.22
CA SER A 242 -11.78 30.00 -8.03
C SER A 242 -10.96 28.91 -7.32
N SER A 243 -10.31 29.20 -6.19
CA SER A 243 -9.37 28.26 -5.56
C SER A 243 -10.03 27.27 -4.57
N SER A 244 -11.23 27.57 -4.06
CA SER A 244 -11.90 26.69 -3.08
C SER A 244 -12.55 25.45 -3.72
N ARG A 245 -12.94 25.51 -5.00
CA ARG A 245 -13.60 24.40 -5.71
C ARG A 245 -12.70 23.18 -5.88
N SER A 246 -11.43 23.39 -6.24
CA SER A 246 -10.48 22.30 -6.52
C SER A 246 -10.16 21.40 -5.31
N ARG A 247 -10.27 21.91 -4.07
CA ARG A 247 -10.03 21.11 -2.85
C ARG A 247 -11.21 20.28 -2.37
N ARG A 248 -12.44 20.62 -2.78
CA ARG A 248 -13.67 19.96 -2.31
C ARG A 248 -14.04 18.72 -3.11
N GLU A 249 -13.61 18.65 -4.36
CA GLU A 249 -13.88 17.54 -5.29
C GLU A 249 -13.41 16.15 -4.83
N PRO A 250 -12.26 15.97 -4.14
CA PRO A 250 -11.82 14.64 -3.69
C PRO A 250 -12.71 14.03 -2.60
N LEU A 251 -13.53 14.84 -1.89
CA LEU A 251 -14.28 14.40 -0.72
C LEU A 251 -15.39 13.38 -1.03
N ILE A 252 -15.86 13.30 -2.28
CA ILE A 252 -16.86 12.29 -2.72
C ILE A 252 -16.23 11.17 -3.57
N ASN A 253 -14.90 11.22 -3.76
CA ASN A 253 -14.15 10.25 -4.55
C ASN A 253 -13.04 9.61 -3.73
N GLY A 254 -13.36 9.21 -2.49
CA GLY A 254 -12.48 8.35 -1.70
C GLY A 254 -11.54 9.05 -0.72
N ARG A 255 -11.72 10.34 -0.47
CA ARG A 255 -11.05 11.03 0.65
C ARG A 255 -12.00 11.20 1.84
N ARG A 256 -11.52 10.85 3.04
CA ARG A 256 -12.23 11.10 4.30
C ARG A 256 -12.30 12.60 4.60
N VAL A 257 -13.47 13.07 5.04
CA VAL A 257 -13.71 14.47 5.46
C VAL A 257 -13.00 14.74 6.77
N ARG A 258 -12.24 15.84 6.82
CA ARG A 258 -11.55 16.34 8.02
C ARG A 258 -12.23 17.56 8.61
N ILE A 259 -11.91 17.90 9.85
CA ILE A 259 -12.40 19.16 10.47
C ILE A 259 -11.92 20.37 9.68
N ALA A 260 -10.70 20.34 9.15
CA ALA A 260 -10.18 21.38 8.25
C ALA A 260 -11.10 21.61 7.04
N ASP A 261 -11.70 20.56 6.47
CA ASP A 261 -12.62 20.68 5.34
C ASP A 261 -13.94 21.37 5.75
N LEU A 262 -14.40 21.18 6.99
CA LEU A 262 -15.55 21.93 7.53
C LEU A 262 -15.24 23.42 7.73
N ILE A 263 -13.99 23.75 8.08
CA ILE A 263 -13.52 25.14 8.23
C ILE A 263 -13.40 25.80 6.85
N ASP A 264 -12.76 25.13 5.90
CA ASP A 264 -12.65 25.59 4.50
C ASP A 264 -14.02 25.74 3.81
N ALA A 265 -15.02 24.98 4.29
CA ALA A 265 -16.41 25.10 3.86
C ALA A 265 -17.18 26.26 4.52
N GLY A 266 -16.63 26.86 5.57
CA GLY A 266 -17.34 27.85 6.39
C GLY A 266 -18.49 27.26 7.21
N LEU A 267 -18.53 25.93 7.37
CA LEU A 267 -19.53 25.23 8.20
C LEU A 267 -19.13 25.18 9.68
N LEU A 268 -17.85 25.39 9.97
CA LEU A 268 -17.28 25.44 11.31
C LEU A 268 -16.24 26.57 11.36
N ALA A 269 -16.17 27.32 12.45
CA ALA A 269 -15.14 28.35 12.63
C ALA A 269 -13.99 27.84 13.51
N ALA A 270 -12.79 28.37 13.28
CA ALA A 270 -11.71 28.24 14.26
C ALA A 270 -12.15 28.86 15.60
N ASP A 271 -11.62 28.32 16.70
CA ASP A 271 -11.94 28.68 18.08
C ASP A 271 -13.40 28.39 18.50
N THR A 272 -14.12 27.57 17.73
CA THR A 272 -15.47 27.12 18.11
C THR A 272 -15.39 26.09 19.23
N ASP A 273 -16.24 26.26 20.25
CA ASP A 273 -16.37 25.32 21.36
C ASP A 273 -17.24 24.11 20.99
N LEU A 274 -16.72 22.93 21.28
CA LEU A 274 -17.41 21.65 21.18
C LEU A 274 -17.67 21.09 22.58
N THR A 275 -18.82 20.47 22.75
CA THR A 275 -19.19 19.77 23.98
C THR A 275 -19.65 18.36 23.69
N PHE A 276 -19.23 17.41 24.53
CA PHE A 276 -19.68 16.02 24.51
C PHE A 276 -20.10 15.64 25.93
N GLN A 277 -21.24 14.94 26.06
CA GLN A 277 -21.71 14.43 27.35
C GLN A 277 -22.04 12.94 27.20
N GLN A 278 -21.45 12.10 28.06
CA GLN A 278 -21.65 10.66 28.01
C GLN A 278 -22.96 10.23 28.70
N ARG A 279 -23.25 10.78 29.89
CA ARG A 279 -24.49 10.51 30.62
C ARG A 279 -25.20 11.78 31.03
N ILE A 280 -26.53 11.73 31.02
CA ILE A 280 -27.39 12.84 31.42
C ILE A 280 -27.07 13.22 32.88
N GLY A 281 -26.61 14.45 33.09
CA GLY A 281 -26.29 15.01 34.41
C GLY A 281 -24.80 15.06 34.77
N GLU A 282 -23.92 14.46 33.96
CA GLU A 282 -22.47 14.61 34.11
C GLU A 282 -21.98 15.93 33.50
N THR A 283 -20.86 16.44 34.01
CA THR A 283 -20.22 17.63 33.42
C THR A 283 -19.81 17.32 31.98
N PRO A 284 -20.25 18.09 30.98
CA PRO A 284 -19.88 17.84 29.60
C PRO A 284 -18.39 18.08 29.39
N TYR A 285 -17.74 17.13 28.71
CA TYR A 285 -16.41 17.30 28.16
C TYR A 285 -16.41 18.43 27.14
N ARG A 286 -15.31 19.17 27.07
CA ARG A 286 -15.15 20.32 26.18
C ARG A 286 -13.93 20.13 25.29
N ALA A 287 -13.99 20.64 24.08
CA ALA A 287 -12.85 20.77 23.19
C ALA A 287 -13.02 22.05 22.35
N THR A 288 -11.94 22.65 21.89
CA THR A 288 -11.96 23.83 21.02
C THR A 288 -11.34 23.48 19.67
N VAL A 289 -11.95 23.94 18.59
CA VAL A 289 -11.48 23.71 17.22
C VAL A 289 -10.31 24.64 16.91
N THR A 290 -9.15 24.12 16.52
CA THR A 290 -8.01 24.95 16.13
C THR A 290 -8.10 25.41 14.68
N ALA A 291 -7.37 26.48 14.33
CA ALA A 291 -7.30 26.98 12.96
C ALA A 291 -6.74 25.94 11.95
N GLY A 292 -5.91 25.00 12.42
CA GLY A 292 -5.39 23.90 11.61
C GLY A 292 -6.34 22.70 11.50
N GLY A 293 -7.59 22.80 11.98
CA GLY A 293 -8.56 21.72 11.93
C GLY A 293 -8.30 20.57 12.90
N HIS A 294 -7.68 20.84 14.05
CA HIS A 294 -7.52 19.88 15.14
C HIS A 294 -8.50 20.19 16.28
N LEU A 295 -8.69 19.24 17.20
CA LEU A 295 -9.40 19.46 18.45
C LEU A 295 -8.41 19.61 19.60
N ARG A 296 -8.48 20.74 20.30
CA ARG A 296 -7.71 21.01 21.51
C ARG A 296 -8.56 20.75 22.75
N LEU A 297 -8.09 19.90 23.65
CA LEU A 297 -8.72 19.64 24.94
C LEU A 297 -8.37 20.74 25.97
N PRO A 298 -9.08 20.84 27.11
CA PRO A 298 -8.82 21.87 28.13
C PRO A 298 -7.45 21.75 28.81
N ASP A 299 -6.82 20.58 28.72
CA ASP A 299 -5.45 20.32 29.19
C ASP A 299 -4.37 20.80 28.20
N GLY A 300 -4.77 21.31 27.02
CA GLY A 300 -3.88 21.85 25.99
C GLY A 300 -3.45 20.84 24.92
N ARG A 301 -3.77 19.54 25.08
CA ARG A 301 -3.42 18.52 24.07
C ARG A 301 -4.26 18.68 22.81
N GLU A 302 -3.63 18.47 21.64
CA GLU A 302 -4.27 18.56 20.33
C GLU A 302 -4.35 17.20 19.63
N PHE A 303 -5.50 16.96 18.99
CA PHE A 303 -5.79 15.71 18.29
C PHE A 303 -6.32 15.99 16.89
N ALA A 304 -5.79 15.27 15.91
CA ALA A 304 -6.21 15.37 14.51
C ALA A 304 -7.59 14.74 14.26
N THR A 305 -7.95 13.70 15.02
CA THR A 305 -9.21 12.97 14.83
C THR A 305 -10.19 13.26 15.98
N PRO A 306 -11.49 13.47 15.67
CA PRO A 306 -12.51 13.69 16.69
C PRO A 306 -12.65 12.51 17.67
N SER A 307 -12.47 11.28 17.17
CA SER A 307 -12.64 10.06 17.94
C SER A 307 -11.57 9.94 19.04
N ARG A 308 -10.30 10.17 18.69
CA ARG A 308 -9.21 10.15 19.67
C ARG A 308 -9.36 11.26 20.70
N ALA A 309 -9.77 12.47 20.29
CA ALA A 309 -10.06 13.56 21.23
C ALA A 309 -11.16 13.19 22.24
N ALA A 310 -12.22 12.52 21.79
CA ALA A 310 -13.31 12.09 22.66
C ALA A 310 -12.90 10.94 23.58
N ALA A 311 -12.16 9.97 23.08
CA ALA A 311 -11.61 8.84 23.84
C ALA A 311 -10.70 9.32 24.99
N GLU A 312 -9.76 10.23 24.67
CA GLU A 312 -8.84 10.83 25.65
C GLU A 312 -9.56 11.73 26.65
N ALA A 313 -10.58 12.49 26.22
CA ALA A 313 -11.37 13.31 27.13
C ALA A 313 -12.19 12.45 28.12
N ALA A 314 -12.75 11.33 27.66
CA ALA A 314 -13.61 10.45 28.46
C ALA A 314 -12.84 9.34 29.21
N GLY A 315 -11.56 9.13 28.90
CA GLY A 315 -10.79 8.00 29.44
C GLY A 315 -11.31 6.64 28.95
N LEU A 316 -11.77 6.58 27.70
CA LEU A 316 -12.30 5.37 27.07
C LEU A 316 -11.37 4.92 25.94
N VAL A 317 -11.41 3.63 25.61
CA VAL A 317 -10.60 3.06 24.52
C VAL A 317 -11.01 3.63 23.16
N ALA A 318 -12.32 3.79 22.95
CA ALA A 318 -12.90 4.19 21.67
C ALA A 318 -14.18 4.99 21.89
N VAL A 319 -14.33 6.10 21.19
CA VAL A 319 -15.56 6.91 21.17
C VAL A 319 -15.81 7.43 19.76
N PRO A 320 -17.04 7.35 19.22
CA PRO A 320 -17.35 7.84 17.88
C PRO A 320 -17.41 9.37 17.85
N GLY A 321 -16.25 10.01 17.79
CA GLY A 321 -16.07 11.46 17.97
C GLY A 321 -16.97 12.33 17.10
N TRP A 322 -17.14 11.96 15.83
CA TRP A 322 -18.01 12.67 14.90
C TRP A 322 -19.48 12.70 15.38
N ALA A 323 -19.97 11.60 15.96
CA ALA A 323 -21.34 11.48 16.42
C ALA A 323 -21.58 12.20 17.76
N VAL A 324 -20.56 12.26 18.62
CA VAL A 324 -20.73 12.71 20.01
C VAL A 324 -20.40 14.18 20.26
N TRP A 325 -19.45 14.76 19.52
CA TRP A 325 -19.08 16.16 19.67
C TRP A 325 -20.16 17.09 19.10
N ARG A 326 -20.65 18.03 19.92
CA ARG A 326 -21.67 19.02 19.56
C ARG A 326 -21.11 20.43 19.53
N VAL A 327 -21.39 21.16 18.46
CA VAL A 327 -20.95 22.53 18.21
C VAL A 327 -21.80 23.52 19.00
N GLN A 328 -21.18 24.35 19.84
CA GLN A 328 -21.89 25.38 20.60
C GLN A 328 -21.99 26.70 19.81
N PRO A 329 -23.11 27.45 19.92
CA PRO A 329 -24.32 27.15 20.69
C PRO A 329 -25.36 26.29 19.94
N SER A 330 -25.06 25.88 18.70
CA SER A 330 -26.03 25.24 17.80
C SER A 330 -26.55 23.88 18.27
N GLY A 331 -25.76 23.14 19.06
CA GLY A 331 -26.03 21.77 19.50
C GLY A 331 -25.88 20.70 18.41
N GLN A 332 -25.56 21.08 17.17
CA GLN A 332 -25.37 20.17 16.04
C GLN A 332 -24.12 19.31 16.22
N THR A 333 -24.16 18.06 15.80
CA THR A 333 -22.99 17.17 15.87
C THR A 333 -22.00 17.48 14.75
N LEU A 334 -20.71 17.19 14.95
CA LEU A 334 -19.72 17.26 13.86
C LEU A 334 -20.13 16.38 12.66
N HIS A 335 -20.72 15.23 12.94
CA HIS A 335 -21.27 14.35 11.92
C HIS A 335 -22.34 15.05 11.06
N HIS A 336 -23.26 15.80 11.67
CA HIS A 336 -24.28 16.55 10.94
C HIS A 336 -23.65 17.58 9.99
N LEU A 337 -22.59 18.28 10.44
CA LEU A 337 -21.86 19.22 9.59
C LEU A 337 -21.12 18.51 8.45
N ARG A 338 -20.57 17.32 8.70
CA ARG A 338 -19.93 16.48 7.68
C ARG A 338 -20.90 16.03 6.60
N VAL A 339 -22.09 15.55 6.97
CA VAL A 339 -23.14 15.19 6.00
C VAL A 339 -23.59 16.40 5.19
N LYS A 340 -23.74 17.56 5.85
CA LYS A 340 -24.08 18.81 5.17
C LYS A 340 -23.02 19.18 4.13
N LEU A 341 -21.73 19.11 4.48
CA LEU A 341 -20.64 19.35 3.54
C LEU A 341 -20.74 18.42 2.32
N LEU A 342 -20.89 17.11 2.56
CA LEU A 342 -20.97 16.13 1.48
C LEU A 342 -22.16 16.37 0.57
N LYS A 343 -23.31 16.77 1.14
CA LYS A 343 -24.49 17.15 0.37
C LYS A 343 -24.23 18.39 -0.49
N ASP A 344 -23.65 19.44 0.08
CA ASP A 344 -23.31 20.68 -0.64
C ASP A 344 -22.36 20.37 -1.81
N VAL A 345 -21.33 19.54 -1.58
CA VAL A 345 -20.40 19.10 -2.64
C VAL A 345 -21.12 18.25 -3.71
N ALA A 346 -22.04 17.37 -3.33
CA ALA A 346 -22.80 16.55 -4.29
C ALA A 346 -23.76 17.39 -5.15
N GLU A 347 -24.30 18.48 -4.60
CA GLU A 347 -25.11 19.46 -5.32
C GLU A 347 -24.25 20.29 -6.27
N GLU A 348 -23.08 20.77 -5.82
CA GLU A 348 -22.11 21.51 -6.63
C GLU A 348 -21.63 20.69 -7.84
N VAL A 349 -21.21 19.43 -7.64
CA VAL A 349 -20.72 18.53 -8.71
C VAL A 349 -21.73 18.35 -9.82
N ALA A 350 -23.02 18.41 -9.50
CA ALA A 350 -24.07 18.19 -10.48
C ALA A 350 -24.70 19.48 -11.03
N ALA A 351 -24.35 20.64 -10.47
CA ALA A 351 -24.57 21.93 -11.11
C ALA A 351 -23.47 22.25 -12.15
N ASP A 352 -22.35 21.52 -12.11
CA ASP A 352 -21.24 21.67 -13.05
C ASP A 352 -21.60 21.13 -14.45
N GLN A 353 -21.87 22.05 -15.39
CA GLN A 353 -22.25 21.73 -16.76
C GLN A 353 -21.07 21.20 -17.61
N ALA A 354 -19.83 21.32 -17.12
CA ALA A 354 -18.65 20.83 -17.85
C ALA A 354 -18.43 19.32 -17.70
N ARG A 355 -19.07 18.67 -16.72
CA ARG A 355 -18.89 17.23 -16.44
C ARG A 355 -19.85 16.34 -17.24
N PRO A 356 -19.45 15.08 -17.53
CA PRO A 356 -20.37 14.09 -18.08
C PRO A 356 -21.53 13.85 -17.11
N HIS A 357 -22.77 14.12 -17.55
CA HIS A 357 -24.00 13.97 -16.75
C HIS A 357 -24.08 12.64 -15.97
N LYS A 358 -23.63 11.54 -16.58
CA LYS A 358 -23.64 10.20 -15.99
C LYS A 358 -22.80 10.07 -14.73
N GLU A 359 -21.66 10.75 -14.66
CA GLU A 359 -20.74 10.69 -13.52
C GLU A 359 -21.30 11.47 -12.33
N ALA A 360 -21.84 12.67 -12.59
CA ALA A 360 -22.54 13.47 -11.58
C ALA A 360 -23.78 12.75 -11.01
N GLU A 361 -24.54 12.04 -11.85
CA GLU A 361 -25.66 11.20 -11.41
C GLU A 361 -25.22 9.97 -10.60
N ALA A 362 -24.07 9.37 -10.92
CA ALA A 362 -23.52 8.27 -10.14
C ALA A 362 -23.15 8.72 -8.73
N VAL A 363 -22.44 9.85 -8.61
CA VAL A 363 -22.09 10.48 -7.32
C VAL A 363 -23.32 10.73 -6.45
N ARG A 364 -24.37 11.35 -7.02
CA ARG A 364 -25.62 11.63 -6.29
C ARG A 364 -26.31 10.36 -5.80
N ARG A 365 -26.38 9.32 -6.65
CA ARG A 365 -26.98 8.03 -6.28
C ARG A 365 -26.22 7.37 -5.15
N ARG A 366 -24.88 7.39 -5.17
CA ARG A 366 -24.05 6.85 -4.09
C ARG A 366 -24.33 7.53 -2.76
N PHE A 367 -24.30 8.87 -2.75
CA PHE A 367 -24.60 9.66 -1.55
C PHE A 367 -25.99 9.33 -0.99
N ALA A 368 -27.02 9.30 -1.86
CA ALA A 368 -28.39 8.97 -1.44
C ALA A 368 -28.50 7.55 -0.86
N VAL A 369 -27.88 6.56 -1.50
CA VAL A 369 -27.89 5.16 -1.03
C VAL A 369 -27.25 5.02 0.34
N LEU A 370 -26.13 5.71 0.60
CA LEU A 370 -25.44 5.66 1.89
C LEU A 370 -26.22 6.40 2.98
N GLU A 371 -26.85 7.53 2.68
CA GLU A 371 -27.73 8.21 3.63
C GLU A 371 -28.96 7.36 4.00
N GLU A 372 -29.60 6.71 3.03
CA GLU A 372 -30.69 5.77 3.30
C GLU A 372 -30.23 4.57 4.12
N ALA A 373 -29.10 3.95 3.77
CA ALA A 373 -28.55 2.82 4.49
C ALA A 373 -28.22 3.19 5.95
N ARG A 374 -27.79 4.43 6.19
CA ARG A 374 -27.58 4.94 7.53
C ARG A 374 -28.88 5.12 8.32
N ALA A 375 -29.89 5.74 7.72
CA ALA A 375 -31.19 5.90 8.37
C ALA A 375 -31.78 4.54 8.76
N GLU A 376 -31.72 3.57 7.84
CA GLU A 376 -32.14 2.18 8.08
C GLU A 376 -31.35 1.51 9.22
N ALA A 377 -30.04 1.73 9.28
CA ALA A 377 -29.19 1.20 10.35
C ALA A 377 -29.48 1.85 11.72
N GLU A 378 -29.77 3.16 11.77
CA GLU A 378 -30.18 3.87 12.99
C GLU A 378 -31.57 3.42 13.49
N GLU A 379 -32.48 3.06 12.58
CA GLU A 379 -33.80 2.49 12.89
C GLU A 379 -33.74 1.01 13.32
N GLY A 380 -32.56 0.40 13.28
CA GLY A 380 -32.34 -0.99 13.69
C GLY A 380 -32.64 -2.03 12.61
N THR A 381 -32.85 -1.61 11.37
CA THR A 381 -33.06 -2.48 10.20
C THR A 381 -31.93 -2.29 9.18
N PRO A 382 -30.68 -2.70 9.51
CA PRO A 382 -29.53 -2.44 8.65
C PRO A 382 -29.69 -3.06 7.27
N ARG A 383 -29.38 -2.28 6.24
CA ARG A 383 -29.46 -2.72 4.83
C ARG A 383 -28.54 -3.92 4.59
N THR A 384 -29.07 -4.95 3.94
CA THR A 384 -28.31 -6.16 3.60
C THR A 384 -28.20 -6.33 2.09
N LEU A 385 -26.99 -6.57 1.61
CA LEU A 385 -26.67 -6.71 0.18
C LEU A 385 -25.51 -7.69 0.04
N THR A 386 -25.36 -8.31 -1.13
CA THR A 386 -24.10 -9.00 -1.46
C THR A 386 -22.98 -7.97 -1.67
N VAL A 387 -21.71 -8.35 -1.43
CA VAL A 387 -20.57 -7.45 -1.72
C VAL A 387 -20.60 -6.99 -3.17
N ARG A 388 -20.97 -7.86 -4.12
CA ARG A 388 -21.12 -7.54 -5.54
C ARG A 388 -22.16 -6.46 -5.81
N GLU A 389 -23.34 -6.56 -5.18
CA GLU A 389 -24.37 -5.52 -5.28
C GLU A 389 -23.93 -4.22 -4.63
N PHE A 390 -23.22 -4.33 -3.50
CA PHE A 390 -22.69 -3.20 -2.77
C PHE A 390 -21.68 -2.39 -3.59
N ILE A 391 -20.61 -3.01 -4.11
CA ILE A 391 -19.58 -2.31 -4.88
C ILE A 391 -20.12 -1.78 -6.23
N ARG A 392 -21.19 -2.36 -6.76
CA ARG A 392 -21.86 -1.90 -7.98
C ARG A 392 -22.41 -0.47 -7.83
N HIS A 393 -22.71 -0.02 -6.61
CA HIS A 393 -23.08 1.38 -6.38
C HIS A 393 -21.96 2.36 -6.77
N TRP A 394 -20.70 1.92 -6.71
CA TRP A 394 -19.54 2.68 -7.19
C TRP A 394 -19.27 2.52 -8.70
N GLY A 395 -20.11 1.78 -9.41
CA GLY A 395 -19.92 1.45 -10.83
C GLY A 395 -18.88 0.36 -11.06
N LEU A 396 -18.58 -0.42 -10.02
CA LEU A 396 -17.51 -1.41 -10.01
C LEU A 396 -18.07 -2.83 -10.15
N GLU A 397 -17.27 -3.72 -10.73
CA GLU A 397 -17.59 -5.14 -10.86
C GLU A 397 -16.72 -6.02 -9.94
N ASP A 398 -15.47 -5.58 -9.69
CA ASP A 398 -14.45 -6.28 -8.92
C ASP A 398 -13.81 -5.29 -7.93
N ARG A 399 -13.22 -5.79 -6.84
CA ARG A 399 -12.48 -4.99 -5.86
C ARG A 399 -11.01 -4.88 -6.26
N ASP A 400 -10.52 -3.65 -6.28
CA ASP A 400 -9.08 -3.36 -6.29
C ASP A 400 -8.69 -2.49 -5.09
N ARG A 401 -7.39 -2.27 -4.90
CA ARG A 401 -6.88 -1.51 -3.74
C ARG A 401 -7.39 -0.07 -3.72
N THR A 402 -7.38 0.60 -4.87
CA THR A 402 -7.81 2.00 -4.99
C THR A 402 -9.30 2.18 -4.75
N THR A 403 -10.10 1.27 -5.26
CA THR A 403 -11.55 1.27 -5.15
C THR A 403 -12.02 0.86 -3.76
N SER A 404 -11.33 -0.09 -3.13
CA SER A 404 -11.61 -0.47 -1.73
C SER A 404 -11.35 0.69 -0.78
N ALA A 405 -10.25 1.43 -0.99
CA ALA A 405 -9.97 2.65 -0.22
C ALA A 405 -11.04 3.73 -0.45
N GLN A 406 -11.52 3.87 -1.69
CA GLN A 406 -12.61 4.79 -2.01
C GLN A 406 -13.91 4.44 -1.27
N ILE A 407 -14.34 3.18 -1.34
CA ILE A 407 -15.55 2.70 -0.66
C ILE A 407 -15.44 2.89 0.86
N ASP A 408 -14.29 2.56 1.45
CA ASP A 408 -14.03 2.69 2.88
C ASP A 408 -14.09 4.16 3.35
N ALA A 409 -13.50 5.07 2.58
CA ALA A 409 -13.59 6.50 2.87
C ALA A 409 -15.03 7.03 2.77
N ASP A 410 -15.79 6.60 1.77
CA ASP A 410 -17.19 6.99 1.61
C ASP A 410 -18.06 6.43 2.76
N LEU A 411 -17.88 5.16 3.15
CA LEU A 411 -18.54 4.59 4.34
C LEU A 411 -18.21 5.39 5.61
N ALA A 412 -16.92 5.68 5.85
CA ALA A 412 -16.47 6.44 7.01
C ALA A 412 -17.04 7.87 7.03
N ASN A 413 -17.17 8.50 5.87
CA ASN A 413 -17.80 9.81 5.68
C ASN A 413 -19.28 9.81 6.06
N HIS A 414 -19.98 8.69 5.85
CA HIS A 414 -21.35 8.49 6.33
C HIS A 414 -21.41 7.88 7.74
N GLY A 415 -20.28 7.53 8.37
CA GLY A 415 -20.27 6.92 9.70
C GLY A 415 -20.79 5.47 9.70
N LEU A 416 -20.66 4.82 8.54
CA LEU A 416 -21.07 3.46 8.30
C LEU A 416 -19.85 2.54 8.26
N THR A 417 -20.10 1.26 8.51
CA THR A 417 -19.18 0.16 8.24
C THR A 417 -19.98 -1.05 7.76
N THR A 418 -19.30 -2.11 7.37
CA THR A 418 -19.92 -3.36 6.89
C THR A 418 -19.58 -4.50 7.82
N ILE A 419 -20.56 -5.34 8.14
CA ILE A 419 -20.35 -6.58 8.90
C ILE A 419 -20.91 -7.77 8.10
N PRO A 420 -20.10 -8.79 7.76
CA PRO A 420 -18.63 -8.81 7.87
C PRO A 420 -17.97 -7.70 7.02
N ASP A 421 -16.70 -7.40 7.28
CA ASP A 421 -15.95 -6.42 6.48
C ASP A 421 -15.93 -6.87 5.01
N PHE A 422 -16.47 -6.02 4.12
CA PHE A 422 -16.62 -6.31 2.70
C PHE A 422 -15.30 -6.65 2.00
N ARG A 423 -14.13 -6.30 2.55
CA ARG A 423 -12.80 -6.61 2.02
C ARG A 423 -12.35 -8.04 2.32
N THR A 424 -12.86 -8.61 3.40
CA THR A 424 -12.38 -9.89 3.98
C THR A 424 -13.24 -11.09 3.61
N VAL A 425 -14.22 -10.92 2.72
CA VAL A 425 -15.17 -11.97 2.31
C VAL A 425 -15.30 -12.06 0.79
N SER A 426 -15.92 -13.10 0.26
CA SER A 426 -16.14 -13.26 -1.19
C SER A 426 -17.15 -12.23 -1.74
N LEU A 427 -17.13 -11.99 -3.06
CA LEU A 427 -18.05 -11.03 -3.72
C LEU A 427 -19.53 -11.39 -3.54
N ASP A 428 -19.82 -12.67 -3.41
CA ASP A 428 -21.19 -13.15 -3.30
C ASP A 428 -21.63 -13.22 -1.82
N LYS A 429 -20.73 -12.88 -0.88
CA LYS A 429 -21.04 -12.79 0.55
C LYS A 429 -22.08 -11.72 0.84
N THR A 430 -23.11 -12.06 1.59
CA THR A 430 -24.03 -11.06 2.16
C THR A 430 -23.36 -10.28 3.30
N ILE A 431 -23.36 -8.96 3.19
CA ILE A 431 -22.90 -8.01 4.20
C ILE A 431 -24.07 -7.15 4.70
N ARG A 432 -23.92 -6.63 5.91
CA ARG A 432 -24.85 -5.68 6.52
C ARG A 432 -24.17 -4.33 6.66
N ILE A 433 -24.79 -3.27 6.17
CA ILE A 433 -24.33 -1.90 6.38
C ILE A 433 -24.86 -1.45 7.73
N VAL A 434 -23.95 -1.17 8.66
CA VAL A 434 -24.28 -0.79 10.03
C VAL A 434 -23.64 0.55 10.37
N VAL A 435 -24.22 1.28 11.32
CA VAL A 435 -23.55 2.43 11.92
C VAL A 435 -22.33 1.92 12.69
N LEU A 436 -21.22 2.67 12.64
CA LEU A 436 -20.02 2.35 13.40
C LEU A 436 -20.39 2.11 14.89
N PRO A 437 -20.16 0.91 15.46
CA PRO A 437 -20.53 0.63 16.84
C PRO A 437 -19.80 1.54 17.83
N GLU A 438 -20.44 1.85 18.95
CA GLU A 438 -19.76 2.35 20.16
C GLU A 438 -18.79 1.26 20.66
N GLY A 439 -17.57 1.22 20.13
CA GLY A 439 -16.53 0.28 20.56
C GLY A 439 -15.60 -0.26 19.47
N ASP A 440 -15.98 -0.18 18.20
CA ASP A 440 -15.15 -0.63 17.06
C ASP A 440 -14.78 0.55 16.16
N SER A 441 -14.19 1.60 16.73
CA SER A 441 -13.15 2.29 15.96
C SER A 441 -11.98 1.32 15.88
N ASP A 442 -11.39 1.14 14.70
CA ASP A 442 -10.11 0.44 14.48
C ASP A 442 -8.91 1.16 15.19
N ASP A 443 -9.12 1.58 16.43
CA ASP A 443 -8.10 1.88 17.42
C ASP A 443 -8.06 0.67 18.35
N ALA A 444 -7.35 -0.37 17.92
CA ALA A 444 -6.61 -1.19 18.88
C ALA A 444 -5.60 -0.27 19.57
N ALA A 445 -6.06 0.41 20.61
CA ALA A 445 -5.21 0.98 21.64
C ALA A 445 -4.27 -0.13 22.13
N THR A 446 -3.00 -0.03 21.77
CA THR A 446 -1.97 -0.34 22.76
C THR A 446 -1.81 0.94 23.57
N ASP A 447 -2.51 0.97 24.70
CA ASP A 447 -2.39 2.01 25.72
C ASP A 447 -0.94 2.16 26.19
N VAL A 448 -0.43 3.39 26.15
CA VAL A 448 -0.09 4.15 27.36
C VAL A 448 -0.04 5.65 27.04
N ALA A 449 -1.02 6.40 27.56
CA ALA A 449 -0.98 7.84 27.80
C ALA A 449 0.21 8.19 28.74
N SER A 450 0.83 9.37 28.80
CA SER A 450 0.72 10.73 28.24
C SER A 450 2.19 11.25 28.14
N ASP A 451 2.63 12.37 27.56
CA ASP A 451 2.08 13.70 27.35
C ASP A 451 3.08 14.47 26.45
N GLY A 452 2.62 15.51 25.74
CA GLY A 452 3.49 16.48 25.04
C GLY A 452 3.64 16.30 23.52
N VAL A 453 2.59 16.64 22.77
CA VAL A 453 2.59 16.69 21.29
C VAL A 453 2.33 18.13 20.85
N GLU A 454 3.28 18.74 20.13
CA GLU A 454 2.94 19.73 19.11
C GLU A 454 2.72 19.00 17.78
N ALA A 455 1.52 19.20 17.24
CA ALA A 455 0.97 18.47 16.10
C ALA A 455 1.66 18.84 14.79
N THR A 456 2.09 17.82 14.04
CA THR A 456 2.30 17.92 12.59
C THR A 456 1.63 16.70 11.96
N THR A 457 0.45 16.93 11.41
CA THR A 457 -0.40 15.99 10.68
C THR A 457 0.24 15.56 9.36
N SER A 458 0.72 14.33 9.31
CA SER A 458 0.88 13.57 8.07
C SER A 458 -0.33 12.67 7.94
N ASP A 459 -1.05 12.84 6.86
CA ASP A 459 -2.49 12.62 6.80
C ASP A 459 -2.77 11.60 5.68
N ASP A 460 -2.38 10.35 5.93
CA ASP A 460 -2.78 9.14 5.20
C ASP A 460 -3.07 8.08 6.28
N GLU A 461 -4.35 7.90 6.61
CA GLU A 461 -4.77 6.75 7.40
C GLU A 461 -4.50 5.50 6.55
N GLU A 462 -3.52 4.69 6.95
CA GLU A 462 -3.15 3.44 6.30
C GLU A 462 -4.40 2.54 6.24
N SER A 463 -5.07 2.49 5.08
CA SER A 463 -6.05 1.44 4.80
C SER A 463 -5.36 0.11 4.98
N VAL A 464 -5.75 -0.66 5.99
CA VAL A 464 -5.15 -1.95 6.30
C VAL A 464 -5.33 -2.85 5.07
N ASP A 465 -4.22 -3.20 4.43
CA ASP A 465 -4.23 -4.09 3.28
C ASP A 465 -4.64 -5.49 3.75
N PHE A 466 -5.89 -5.87 3.51
CA PHE A 466 -6.37 -7.22 3.76
C PHE A 466 -6.02 -8.06 2.54
N GLY A 467 -4.83 -8.66 2.55
CA GLY A 467 -4.53 -9.77 1.65
C GLY A 467 -5.54 -10.92 1.82
N LEU A 468 -5.50 -11.92 0.94
CA LEU A 468 -6.47 -13.03 0.90
C LEU A 468 -6.72 -13.63 2.29
N THR A 469 -7.96 -13.51 2.81
CA THR A 469 -8.39 -14.01 4.11
C THR A 469 -9.15 -15.32 4.00
N LEU A 470 -9.39 -15.98 5.14
CA LEU A 470 -10.18 -17.21 5.19
C LEU A 470 -11.61 -17.02 4.69
N GLY A 471 -12.21 -15.87 4.97
CA GLY A 471 -13.54 -15.51 4.48
C GLY A 471 -13.64 -15.40 2.96
N ASN A 472 -12.52 -15.13 2.26
CA ASN A 472 -12.50 -15.11 0.79
C ASN A 472 -12.50 -16.53 0.18
N LEU A 473 -12.13 -17.57 0.95
CA LEU A 473 -12.04 -18.95 0.46
C LEU A 473 -13.34 -19.73 0.61
N LEU A 474 -14.24 -19.28 1.47
CA LEU A 474 -15.52 -19.94 1.73
C LEU A 474 -16.57 -19.46 0.72
N PRO A 475 -17.08 -20.36 -0.14
CA PRO A 475 -18.23 -20.06 -0.99
C PRO A 475 -19.49 -19.85 -0.16
N ASP A 476 -20.40 -19.02 -0.64
CA ASP A 476 -21.63 -18.67 0.10
C ASP A 476 -22.73 -19.73 0.03
N ASP A 477 -22.65 -20.61 -0.96
CA ASP A 477 -23.51 -21.78 -1.12
C ASP A 477 -23.08 -22.96 -0.26
N MET A 478 -21.91 -22.90 0.37
CA MET A 478 -21.39 -23.99 1.20
C MET A 478 -21.89 -23.89 2.64
N SER A 479 -22.88 -24.70 3.00
CA SER A 479 -23.27 -24.88 4.40
C SER A 479 -22.40 -25.94 5.07
N LEU A 480 -21.85 -25.64 6.24
CA LEU A 480 -21.12 -26.63 7.04
C LEU A 480 -22.01 -27.81 7.42
N ALA A 481 -21.68 -29.00 6.94
CA ALA A 481 -22.22 -30.25 7.44
C ALA A 481 -21.56 -30.62 8.78
N TRP A 482 -22.38 -31.02 9.76
CA TRP A 482 -21.90 -31.39 11.09
C TRP A 482 -22.81 -32.44 11.75
N VAL A 483 -22.25 -33.14 12.74
CA VAL A 483 -22.95 -34.15 13.55
C VAL A 483 -22.81 -33.86 15.04
N SER A 484 -23.72 -34.40 15.84
CA SER A 484 -23.67 -34.30 17.31
C SER A 484 -22.50 -35.12 17.89
N PRO A 485 -21.90 -34.74 19.03
CA PRO A 485 -20.93 -35.59 19.75
C PRO A 485 -21.49 -36.96 20.17
N THR A 486 -22.81 -37.10 20.21
CA THR A 486 -23.52 -38.35 20.54
C THR A 486 -24.01 -39.11 19.31
N ALA A 487 -23.61 -38.70 18.10
CA ALA A 487 -23.98 -39.35 16.85
C ALA A 487 -23.43 -40.79 16.77
N SER A 488 -23.97 -41.59 15.85
CA SER A 488 -23.42 -42.91 15.52
C SER A 488 -22.38 -42.84 14.42
N PHE A 489 -21.60 -43.92 14.24
CA PHE A 489 -20.70 -44.03 13.09
C PHE A 489 -21.48 -44.02 11.78
N GLU A 490 -22.63 -44.69 11.74
CA GLU A 490 -23.48 -44.79 10.55
C GLU A 490 -24.00 -43.42 10.11
N GLU A 491 -24.40 -42.56 11.05
CA GLU A 491 -24.83 -41.19 10.76
C GLU A 491 -23.69 -40.37 10.15
N ALA A 492 -22.52 -40.36 10.79
CA ALA A 492 -21.36 -39.61 10.30
C ALA A 492 -20.83 -40.12 8.95
N ILE A 493 -20.74 -41.45 8.79
CA ILE A 493 -20.33 -42.10 7.53
C ILE A 493 -21.31 -41.77 6.42
N THR A 494 -22.61 -41.82 6.69
CA THR A 494 -23.64 -41.50 5.70
C THR A 494 -23.54 -40.04 5.28
N ALA A 495 -23.43 -39.11 6.25
CA ALA A 495 -23.26 -37.68 5.95
C ALA A 495 -21.99 -37.42 5.12
N MET A 496 -20.89 -38.09 5.45
CA MET A 496 -19.65 -37.99 4.69
C MET A 496 -19.77 -38.60 3.28
N GLN A 497 -20.51 -39.69 3.08
CA GLN A 497 -20.67 -40.32 1.76
C GLN A 497 -21.66 -39.59 0.84
N VAL A 498 -22.74 -39.05 1.39
CA VAL A 498 -23.78 -38.38 0.58
C VAL A 498 -23.22 -37.14 -0.11
N ASP A 499 -22.42 -36.37 0.62
CA ASP A 499 -21.84 -35.11 0.14
C ASP A 499 -20.34 -35.23 -0.21
N ASP A 500 -19.80 -36.46 -0.27
CA ASP A 500 -18.41 -36.81 -0.61
C ASP A 500 -17.34 -36.07 0.23
N PHE A 501 -17.57 -35.96 1.53
CA PHE A 501 -16.64 -35.36 2.48
C PHE A 501 -15.62 -36.36 3.03
N SER A 502 -14.38 -35.88 3.19
CA SER A 502 -13.31 -36.63 3.86
C SER A 502 -13.32 -36.48 5.38
N GLN A 503 -14.00 -35.44 5.87
CA GLN A 503 -14.18 -35.14 7.29
C GLN A 503 -15.49 -34.39 7.53
N ILE A 504 -16.01 -34.51 8.75
CA ILE A 504 -17.21 -33.80 9.21
C ILE A 504 -16.97 -33.14 10.56
N ALA A 505 -17.56 -31.97 10.77
CA ALA A 505 -17.47 -31.25 12.02
C ALA A 505 -18.31 -31.93 13.11
N VAL A 506 -17.84 -31.91 14.36
CA VAL A 506 -18.61 -32.38 15.51
C VAL A 506 -18.99 -31.20 16.39
N LEU A 507 -20.26 -30.80 16.35
CA LEU A 507 -20.80 -29.61 16.99
C LEU A 507 -21.95 -30.00 17.93
N THR A 508 -22.04 -29.38 19.10
CA THR A 508 -23.26 -29.46 19.93
C THR A 508 -24.30 -28.44 19.48
N ASN A 509 -23.82 -27.28 19.04
CA ASN A 509 -24.57 -26.18 18.46
C ASN A 509 -23.61 -25.42 17.53
N PRO A 510 -24.09 -24.45 16.73
CA PRO A 510 -23.24 -23.75 15.76
C PRO A 510 -22.02 -23.01 16.34
N TYR A 511 -21.95 -22.81 17.66
CA TYR A 511 -20.87 -22.08 18.34
C TYR A 511 -19.90 -22.99 19.10
N THR A 512 -20.28 -24.25 19.37
CA THR A 512 -19.52 -25.16 20.25
C THR A 512 -18.97 -26.38 19.50
N LEU A 513 -17.70 -26.28 19.08
CA LEU A 513 -16.95 -27.33 18.38
C LEU A 513 -16.26 -28.28 19.35
N HIS A 514 -16.54 -29.58 19.20
CA HIS A 514 -15.88 -30.66 19.96
C HIS A 514 -14.69 -31.27 19.23
N GLY A 515 -14.62 -31.09 17.90
CA GLY A 515 -13.55 -31.61 17.05
C GLY A 515 -14.08 -31.98 15.67
N ALA A 516 -13.39 -32.90 15.02
CA ALA A 516 -13.77 -33.43 13.71
C ALA A 516 -13.69 -34.96 13.71
N VAL A 517 -14.44 -35.58 12.81
CA VAL A 517 -14.31 -37.01 12.49
C VAL A 517 -13.95 -37.13 11.01
N SER A 518 -12.94 -37.94 10.71
CA SER A 518 -12.48 -38.21 9.34
C SER A 518 -12.44 -39.71 9.09
N TRP A 519 -12.29 -40.12 7.83
CA TRP A 519 -12.09 -41.53 7.49
C TRP A 519 -10.91 -42.14 8.24
N GLU A 520 -9.83 -41.38 8.39
CA GLU A 520 -8.65 -41.77 9.16
C GLU A 520 -8.98 -41.98 10.64
N SER A 521 -9.72 -41.06 11.27
CA SER A 521 -10.03 -41.14 12.69
C SER A 521 -10.99 -42.30 13.00
N ILE A 522 -11.96 -42.57 12.11
CA ILE A 522 -12.85 -43.73 12.18
C ILE A 522 -12.05 -45.03 12.07
N ALA A 523 -11.19 -45.14 11.05
CA ALA A 523 -10.37 -46.32 10.82
C ALA A 523 -9.42 -46.58 12.00
N ALA A 524 -8.74 -45.53 12.51
CA ALA A 524 -7.84 -45.64 13.65
C ALA A 524 -8.58 -46.07 14.93
N ALA A 525 -9.77 -45.52 15.21
CA ALA A 525 -10.56 -45.90 16.37
C ALA A 525 -11.01 -47.37 16.29
N LYS A 526 -11.56 -47.80 15.15
CA LYS A 526 -12.01 -49.19 14.94
C LYS A 526 -10.86 -50.19 14.93
N HIS A 527 -9.70 -49.81 14.40
CA HIS A 527 -8.50 -50.65 14.42
C HIS A 527 -7.97 -50.86 15.85
N ARG A 528 -7.94 -49.80 16.68
CA ARG A 528 -7.55 -49.91 18.09
C ARG A 528 -8.56 -50.70 18.91
N ASN A 529 -9.86 -50.53 18.63
CA ASN A 529 -10.93 -51.24 19.31
C ASN A 529 -12.13 -51.45 18.38
N ALA A 530 -12.42 -52.70 18.02
CA ALA A 530 -13.56 -53.03 17.17
C ALA A 530 -14.92 -52.58 17.76
N ARG A 531 -15.01 -52.46 19.10
CA ARG A 531 -16.19 -51.97 19.83
C ARG A 531 -16.09 -50.49 20.21
N ALA A 532 -15.18 -49.72 19.60
CA ALA A 532 -15.08 -48.28 19.81
C ALA A 532 -16.43 -47.60 19.58
N ALA A 533 -16.75 -46.63 20.43
CA ALA A 533 -17.89 -45.74 20.27
C ALA A 533 -17.51 -44.57 19.35
N PHE A 534 -18.51 -43.86 18.80
CA PHE A 534 -18.27 -42.72 17.92
C PHE A 534 -17.39 -41.64 18.58
N SER A 535 -17.59 -41.41 19.88
CA SER A 535 -16.81 -40.47 20.69
C SER A 535 -15.30 -40.74 20.68
N ASP A 536 -14.89 -41.99 20.47
CA ASP A 536 -13.48 -42.41 20.43
C ASP A 536 -12.80 -42.03 19.10
N ALA A 537 -13.60 -41.78 18.05
CA ALA A 537 -13.12 -41.35 16.74
C ALA A 537 -13.06 -39.84 16.58
N ILE A 538 -13.54 -39.06 17.56
CA ILE A 538 -13.50 -37.59 17.52
C ILE A 538 -12.06 -37.12 17.74
N ASP A 539 -11.45 -36.50 16.72
CA ASP A 539 -10.20 -35.76 16.89
C ASP A 539 -10.48 -34.43 17.59
N ARG A 540 -10.32 -34.42 18.92
CA ARG A 540 -10.50 -33.23 19.75
C ARG A 540 -9.43 -32.16 19.50
N ARG A 541 -8.28 -32.51 18.92
CA ARG A 541 -7.24 -31.52 18.58
C ARG A 541 -7.72 -30.59 17.46
N ALA A 542 -8.65 -31.05 16.63
CA ALA A 542 -9.25 -30.20 15.60
C ALA A 542 -10.00 -28.99 16.20
N ALA A 543 -10.48 -29.08 17.44
CA ALA A 543 -11.14 -27.96 18.13
C ALA A 543 -10.20 -26.80 18.47
N THR A 544 -8.88 -27.00 18.43
CA THR A 544 -7.88 -25.92 18.64
C THR A 544 -7.47 -25.23 17.33
N ARG A 545 -7.97 -25.69 16.18
CA ARG A 545 -7.61 -25.19 14.84
C ARG A 545 -8.73 -24.32 14.25
N VAL A 546 -9.26 -23.42 15.08
CA VAL A 546 -10.39 -22.56 14.73
C VAL A 546 -9.88 -21.13 14.60
N PHE A 547 -10.13 -20.52 13.45
CA PHE A 547 -9.70 -19.17 13.12
C PHE A 547 -10.90 -18.31 12.72
N ASP A 548 -10.79 -17.01 12.91
CA ASP A 548 -11.83 -16.07 12.47
C ASP A 548 -11.71 -15.79 10.96
N TYR A 549 -12.82 -15.46 10.31
CA TYR A 549 -12.87 -15.26 8.85
C TYR A 549 -11.92 -14.17 8.32
N ASN A 550 -11.58 -13.18 9.15
CA ASN A 550 -10.72 -12.06 8.79
C ASN A 550 -9.22 -12.37 8.93
N VAL A 551 -8.85 -13.57 9.42
CA VAL A 551 -7.45 -14.01 9.48
C VAL A 551 -6.91 -14.19 8.07
N ARG A 552 -5.66 -13.77 7.84
CA ARG A 552 -5.00 -13.93 6.53
C ARG A 552 -4.69 -15.40 6.27
N LEU A 553 -4.85 -15.83 5.03
CA LEU A 553 -4.56 -17.21 4.63
C LEU A 553 -3.11 -17.60 4.95
N LEU A 554 -2.15 -16.69 4.71
CA LEU A 554 -0.73 -16.93 4.94
C LEU A 554 -0.41 -17.30 6.39
N ASP A 555 -1.13 -16.72 7.34
CA ASP A 555 -0.89 -16.93 8.78
C ASP A 555 -1.30 -18.34 9.25
N VAL A 556 -2.12 -19.04 8.46
CA VAL A 556 -2.63 -20.39 8.80
C VAL A 556 -2.08 -21.50 7.92
N LEU A 557 -1.28 -21.18 6.88
CA LEU A 557 -0.80 -22.18 5.91
C LEU A 557 -0.02 -23.32 6.57
N GLU A 558 0.84 -23.03 7.54
CA GLU A 558 1.59 -24.06 8.27
C GLU A 558 0.65 -25.01 9.02
N THR A 559 -0.35 -24.45 9.71
CA THR A 559 -1.36 -25.23 10.42
C THR A 559 -2.14 -26.10 9.44
N LEU A 560 -2.57 -25.52 8.31
CA LEU A 560 -3.32 -26.22 7.28
C LEU A 560 -2.50 -27.37 6.66
N GLN A 561 -1.22 -27.16 6.38
CA GLN A 561 -0.34 -28.19 5.81
C GLN A 561 -0.12 -29.35 6.79
N GLN A 562 0.04 -29.06 8.08
CA GLN A 562 0.25 -30.09 9.11
C GLN A 562 -1.02 -30.89 9.44
N SER A 563 -2.18 -30.24 9.38
CA SER A 563 -3.45 -30.83 9.84
C SER A 563 -4.40 -31.25 8.73
N GLY A 564 -4.15 -30.82 7.49
CA GLY A 564 -5.00 -31.05 6.31
C GLY A 564 -6.20 -30.11 6.21
N PHE A 565 -6.73 -29.64 7.34
CA PHE A 565 -7.90 -28.75 7.37
C PHE A 565 -7.95 -27.87 8.64
N ILE A 566 -8.65 -26.74 8.53
CA ILE A 566 -8.93 -25.80 9.64
C ILE A 566 -10.42 -25.45 9.67
N PHE A 567 -10.89 -24.94 10.81
CA PHE A 567 -12.24 -24.41 10.97
C PHE A 567 -12.26 -22.90 10.93
N VAL A 568 -13.35 -22.34 10.40
CA VAL A 568 -13.54 -20.89 10.30
C VAL A 568 -14.78 -20.45 11.05
N ARG A 569 -14.68 -19.32 11.73
CA ARG A 569 -15.78 -18.59 12.37
C ARG A 569 -16.20 -17.37 11.56
N ASP A 570 -17.50 -17.11 11.50
CA ASP A 570 -18.05 -15.86 10.95
C ASP A 570 -18.02 -14.70 11.95
N ASP A 571 -18.59 -13.55 11.55
CA ASP A 571 -18.76 -12.35 12.37
C ASP A 571 -19.60 -12.58 13.63
N GLN A 572 -20.42 -13.63 13.65
CA GLN A 572 -21.25 -14.01 14.79
C GLN A 572 -20.58 -15.07 15.68
N ARG A 573 -19.32 -15.41 15.42
CA ARG A 573 -18.55 -16.50 16.07
C ARG A 573 -19.13 -17.90 15.86
N LYS A 574 -20.03 -18.07 14.89
CA LYS A 574 -20.54 -19.37 14.49
C LYS A 574 -19.50 -20.06 13.62
N ILE A 575 -19.34 -21.37 13.81
CA ILE A 575 -18.50 -22.20 12.93
C ILE A 575 -19.24 -22.36 11.61
N THR A 576 -18.70 -21.80 10.54
CA THR A 576 -19.37 -21.70 9.23
C THR A 576 -18.75 -22.57 8.16
N GLY A 577 -17.50 -23.00 8.33
CA GLY A 577 -16.82 -23.77 7.29
C GLY A 577 -15.59 -24.52 7.75
N ILE A 578 -15.17 -25.45 6.90
CA ILE A 578 -13.87 -26.13 6.95
C ILE A 578 -13.10 -25.66 5.71
N ILE A 579 -11.86 -25.23 5.90
CA ILE A 579 -10.94 -24.95 4.79
C ILE A 579 -9.91 -26.05 4.72
N THR A 580 -9.70 -26.59 3.53
CA THR A 580 -8.74 -27.66 3.24
C THR A 580 -7.62 -27.17 2.32
N ALA A 581 -6.57 -27.99 2.17
CA ALA A 581 -5.54 -27.73 1.15
C ALA A 581 -6.13 -27.66 -0.28
N ALA A 582 -7.20 -28.40 -0.57
CA ALA A 582 -7.85 -28.36 -1.89
C ALA A 582 -8.50 -27.00 -2.18
N ASP A 583 -9.10 -26.35 -1.17
CA ASP A 583 -9.69 -25.02 -1.31
C ASP A 583 -8.62 -23.96 -1.58
N VAL A 584 -7.47 -24.07 -0.91
CA VAL A 584 -6.32 -23.21 -1.13
C VAL A 584 -5.74 -23.40 -2.53
N VAL A 585 -5.58 -24.64 -2.98
CA VAL A 585 -5.09 -24.95 -4.33
C VAL A 585 -6.06 -24.41 -5.39
N ARG A 586 -7.38 -24.61 -5.23
CA ARG A 586 -8.39 -24.05 -6.13
C ARG A 586 -8.28 -22.53 -6.22
N LYS A 587 -8.18 -21.85 -5.08
CA LYS A 587 -8.09 -20.38 -5.05
C LYS A 587 -6.80 -19.87 -5.68
N TYR A 588 -5.66 -20.52 -5.43
CA TYR A 588 -4.41 -20.15 -6.08
C TYR A 588 -4.41 -20.47 -7.58
N ASP A 589 -5.05 -21.56 -8.02
CA ASP A 589 -5.19 -21.89 -9.44
C ASP A 589 -6.00 -20.81 -10.19
N GLU A 590 -7.10 -20.33 -9.59
CA GLU A 590 -7.89 -19.21 -10.12
C GLU A 590 -7.07 -17.93 -10.27
N THR A 591 -6.18 -17.63 -9.30
CA THR A 591 -5.34 -16.43 -9.33
C THR A 591 -4.12 -16.59 -10.24
N ALA A 592 -3.50 -17.77 -10.30
CA ALA A 592 -2.25 -18.02 -11.01
C ALA A 592 -2.45 -18.36 -12.49
N THR A 593 -3.55 -19.03 -12.86
CA THR A 593 -3.83 -19.38 -14.27
C THR A 593 -3.79 -18.16 -15.22
N PRO A 594 -4.45 -17.02 -14.92
CA PRO A 594 -4.33 -15.82 -15.74
C PRO A 594 -2.89 -15.33 -15.88
N PHE A 595 -2.11 -15.39 -14.80
CA PHE A 595 -0.71 -14.97 -14.79
C PHE A 595 0.14 -15.84 -15.73
N PHE A 596 0.00 -17.17 -15.66
CA PHE A 596 0.70 -18.09 -16.57
C PHE A 596 0.30 -17.88 -18.02
N LEU A 597 -1.00 -17.74 -18.31
CA LEU A 597 -1.48 -17.49 -19.68
C LEU A 597 -0.94 -16.18 -20.27
N ILE A 598 -0.85 -15.13 -19.45
CA ILE A 598 -0.24 -13.87 -19.88
C ILE A 598 1.26 -14.06 -20.18
N GLY A 599 1.98 -14.78 -19.32
CA GLY A 599 3.39 -15.11 -19.53
C GLY A 599 3.61 -15.92 -20.81
N GLU A 600 2.75 -16.90 -21.10
CA GLU A 600 2.79 -17.67 -22.35
C GLU A 600 2.52 -16.79 -23.58
N ILE A 601 1.52 -15.89 -23.52
CA ILE A 601 1.25 -14.95 -24.61
C ILE A 601 2.45 -14.03 -24.86
N ASP A 602 3.06 -13.51 -23.80
CA ASP A 602 4.25 -12.66 -23.89
C ASP A 602 5.41 -13.41 -24.56
N GLN A 603 5.66 -14.65 -24.15
CA GLN A 603 6.69 -15.51 -24.71
C GLN A 603 6.46 -15.82 -26.19
N GLU A 604 5.23 -16.17 -26.58
CA GLU A 604 4.88 -16.49 -27.97
C GLU A 604 4.97 -15.25 -28.88
N LEU A 605 4.54 -14.08 -28.39
CA LEU A 605 4.70 -12.81 -29.12
C LEU A 605 6.18 -12.46 -29.29
N ARG A 606 7.00 -12.66 -28.25
CA ARG A 606 8.44 -12.42 -28.30
C ARG A 606 9.11 -13.31 -29.34
N GLN A 607 8.81 -14.61 -29.32
CA GLN A 607 9.34 -15.57 -30.29
C GLN A 607 8.91 -15.25 -31.72
N LEU A 608 7.64 -14.86 -31.92
CA LEU A 608 7.15 -14.43 -33.23
C LEU A 608 7.96 -13.27 -33.79
N LEU A 609 8.19 -12.23 -32.98
CA LEU A 609 8.94 -11.07 -33.42
C LEU A 609 10.42 -11.39 -33.67
N GLN A 610 11.05 -12.17 -32.79
CA GLN A 610 12.45 -12.61 -32.93
C GLN A 610 12.69 -13.42 -34.21
N ASN A 611 11.72 -14.25 -34.60
CA ASN A 611 11.85 -15.11 -35.78
C ASN A 611 11.54 -14.38 -37.09
N THR A 612 10.77 -13.29 -37.05
CA THR A 612 10.29 -12.59 -38.25
C THR A 612 11.09 -11.33 -38.55
N PHE A 613 11.53 -10.60 -37.54
CA PHE A 613 12.12 -9.27 -37.69
C PHE A 613 13.55 -9.21 -37.15
N ASP A 614 14.36 -8.33 -37.74
CA ASP A 614 15.62 -7.92 -37.17
C ASP A 614 15.42 -6.82 -36.11
N GLU A 615 16.43 -6.64 -35.25
CA GLU A 615 16.36 -5.65 -34.16
C GLU A 615 16.17 -4.22 -34.66
N GLU A 616 16.69 -3.89 -35.85
CA GLU A 616 16.62 -2.55 -36.40
C GLU A 616 15.19 -2.20 -36.84
N THR A 617 14.48 -3.11 -37.50
CA THR A 617 13.07 -2.91 -37.88
C THR A 617 12.20 -2.71 -36.63
N VAL A 618 12.43 -3.51 -35.59
CA VAL A 618 11.71 -3.39 -34.31
C VAL A 618 12.02 -2.07 -33.62
N ARG A 619 13.30 -1.65 -33.59
CA ARG A 619 13.73 -0.37 -33.03
C ARG A 619 13.06 0.80 -33.73
N GLN A 620 12.97 0.78 -35.07
CA GLN A 620 12.33 1.82 -35.85
C GLN A 620 10.82 1.88 -35.59
N ALA A 621 10.14 0.74 -35.52
CA ALA A 621 8.71 0.68 -35.22
C ALA A 621 8.41 1.19 -33.80
N CYS A 622 9.19 0.80 -32.80
CA CYS A 622 9.06 1.33 -31.43
C CYS A 622 9.35 2.84 -31.37
N SER A 623 10.40 3.32 -32.03
CA SER A 623 10.75 4.74 -32.04
C SER A 623 9.65 5.60 -32.66
N SER A 624 9.03 5.11 -33.74
CA SER A 624 7.92 5.79 -34.41
C SER A 624 6.67 5.91 -33.52
N ALA A 625 6.52 5.01 -32.55
CA ALA A 625 5.46 5.03 -31.54
C ALA A 625 5.88 5.73 -30.23
N GLY A 626 7.05 6.39 -30.20
CA GLY A 626 7.55 7.09 -29.01
C GLY A 626 8.07 6.16 -27.89
N SER A 627 8.39 4.90 -28.21
CA SER A 627 8.91 3.90 -27.26
C SER A 627 10.35 3.52 -27.56
N SER A 628 11.21 3.45 -26.54
CA SER A 628 12.59 2.98 -26.70
C SER A 628 12.65 1.45 -26.75
N PHE A 629 13.43 0.86 -27.66
CA PHE A 629 13.70 -0.58 -27.71
C PHE A 629 15.14 -0.86 -27.28
N ARG A 630 15.35 -1.77 -26.32
CA ARG A 630 16.68 -2.20 -25.86
C ARG A 630 17.07 -3.55 -26.48
N SER A 631 16.29 -4.58 -26.18
CA SER A 631 16.46 -5.93 -26.74
C SER A 631 15.11 -6.64 -26.81
N PHE A 632 15.10 -7.76 -27.54
CA PHE A 632 13.92 -8.61 -27.59
C PHE A 632 13.53 -9.18 -26.24
N ASP A 633 14.42 -9.36 -25.27
CA ASP A 633 14.14 -9.98 -23.95
C ASP A 633 13.51 -9.02 -22.93
N SER A 634 13.64 -7.70 -23.15
CA SER A 634 13.06 -6.68 -22.28
C SER A 634 11.80 -6.05 -22.86
N MET A 635 11.21 -6.65 -23.90
CA MET A 635 9.99 -6.11 -24.51
C MET A 635 8.79 -6.21 -23.57
N SER A 636 8.01 -5.14 -23.58
CA SER A 636 6.73 -4.96 -22.91
C SER A 636 5.59 -5.09 -23.92
N ILE A 637 4.38 -5.34 -23.42
CA ILE A 637 3.18 -5.43 -24.26
C ILE A 637 2.93 -4.18 -25.12
N GLY A 638 3.32 -2.99 -24.64
CA GLY A 638 3.21 -1.75 -25.40
C GLY A 638 4.17 -1.70 -26.60
N GLN A 639 5.37 -2.27 -26.45
CA GLN A 639 6.33 -2.39 -27.55
C GLN A 639 5.87 -3.44 -28.56
N TYR A 640 5.29 -4.57 -28.14
CA TYR A 640 4.67 -5.51 -29.08
C TYR A 640 3.54 -4.85 -29.88
N GLN A 641 2.69 -4.06 -29.23
CA GLN A 641 1.65 -3.29 -29.91
C GLN A 641 2.23 -2.32 -30.94
N ALA A 642 3.30 -1.60 -30.59
CA ALA A 642 3.95 -0.66 -31.50
C ALA A 642 4.49 -1.34 -32.78
N VAL A 643 5.10 -2.52 -32.62
CA VAL A 643 5.61 -3.29 -33.77
C VAL A 643 4.46 -3.83 -34.62
N LEU A 644 3.46 -4.44 -33.99
CA LEU A 644 2.35 -5.09 -34.69
C LEU A 644 1.35 -4.10 -35.29
N ASP A 645 1.25 -2.87 -34.80
CA ASP A 645 0.41 -1.83 -35.41
C ASP A 645 1.09 -1.13 -36.59
N ASN A 646 2.42 -1.28 -36.75
CA ASN A 646 3.13 -0.79 -37.92
C ASN A 646 2.66 -1.55 -39.19
N PRO A 647 2.14 -0.86 -40.22
CA PRO A 647 1.67 -1.51 -41.45
C PRO A 647 2.71 -2.36 -42.16
N ASP A 648 3.96 -1.89 -42.20
CA ASP A 648 5.04 -2.55 -42.92
C ASP A 648 5.44 -3.85 -42.21
N CYS A 649 5.51 -3.81 -40.88
CA CYS A 649 5.75 -4.99 -40.05
C CYS A 649 4.60 -5.99 -40.17
N TRP A 650 3.35 -5.53 -40.16
CA TRP A 650 2.18 -6.40 -40.30
C TRP A 650 2.13 -7.11 -41.66
N GLN A 651 2.53 -6.43 -42.74
CA GLN A 651 2.59 -7.03 -44.07
C GLN A 651 3.65 -8.14 -44.15
N GLN A 652 4.77 -8.01 -43.43
CA GLN A 652 5.82 -9.03 -43.39
C GLN A 652 5.43 -10.30 -42.63
N LEU A 653 4.50 -10.22 -41.67
CA LEU A 653 3.97 -11.40 -40.96
C LEU A 653 3.12 -12.30 -41.86
N ASP A 654 2.61 -11.78 -42.97
CA ASP A 654 1.71 -12.47 -43.92
C ASP A 654 0.50 -13.16 -43.26
N TRP A 655 0.02 -12.59 -42.15
CA TRP A 655 -1.14 -13.12 -41.45
C TRP A 655 -2.44 -12.75 -42.19
N PRO A 656 -3.35 -13.70 -42.46
CA PRO A 656 -4.65 -13.43 -43.06
C PRO A 656 -5.66 -12.88 -42.02
N LEU A 657 -5.18 -12.00 -41.13
CA LEU A 657 -5.91 -11.42 -40.01
C LEU A 657 -6.00 -9.90 -40.14
N ASP A 658 -7.10 -9.33 -39.64
CA ASP A 658 -7.25 -7.87 -39.57
C ASP A 658 -6.40 -7.28 -38.44
N ARG A 659 -5.46 -6.40 -38.80
CA ARG A 659 -4.54 -5.74 -37.86
C ARG A 659 -5.27 -4.97 -36.77
N ARG A 660 -6.29 -4.18 -37.11
CA ARG A 660 -6.97 -3.30 -36.15
C ARG A 660 -7.74 -4.11 -35.11
N VAL A 661 -8.39 -5.20 -35.53
CA VAL A 661 -9.08 -6.12 -34.62
C VAL A 661 -8.07 -6.82 -33.71
N PHE A 662 -6.91 -7.25 -34.24
CA PHE A 662 -5.86 -7.88 -33.45
C PHE A 662 -5.27 -6.93 -32.39
N ILE A 663 -4.91 -5.70 -32.76
CA ILE A 663 -4.37 -4.70 -31.82
C ILE A 663 -5.40 -4.31 -30.76
N LYS A 664 -6.67 -4.17 -31.13
CA LYS A 664 -7.74 -3.94 -30.15
C LYS A 664 -7.85 -5.07 -29.15
N ARG A 665 -7.67 -6.33 -29.59
CA ARG A 665 -7.64 -7.49 -28.69
C ARG A 665 -6.41 -7.45 -27.78
N LEU A 666 -5.24 -7.09 -28.31
CA LEU A 666 -4.01 -6.94 -27.53
C LEU A 666 -4.12 -5.85 -26.45
N ASP A 667 -4.82 -4.75 -26.73
CA ASP A 667 -5.12 -3.71 -25.73
C ASP A 667 -6.06 -4.20 -24.61
N GLN A 668 -7.04 -5.04 -24.95
CA GLN A 668 -7.88 -5.70 -23.93
C GLN A 668 -7.02 -6.59 -23.01
N LEU A 669 -6.05 -7.33 -23.57
CA LEU A 669 -5.15 -8.17 -22.78
C LEU A 669 -4.23 -7.36 -21.87
N ARG A 670 -3.73 -6.20 -22.33
CA ARG A 670 -2.98 -5.25 -21.50
C ARG A 670 -3.78 -4.85 -20.26
N LYS A 671 -5.08 -4.59 -20.40
CA LYS A 671 -5.98 -4.23 -19.29
C LYS A 671 -6.16 -5.39 -18.32
N VAL A 672 -6.40 -6.61 -18.83
CA VAL A 672 -6.51 -7.82 -17.99
C VAL A 672 -5.20 -8.08 -17.24
N ARG A 673 -4.04 -7.96 -17.91
CA ARG A 673 -2.73 -8.09 -17.26
C ARG A 673 -2.54 -7.07 -16.15
N ASN A 674 -2.84 -5.80 -16.40
CA ASN A 674 -2.70 -4.77 -15.37
C ASN A 674 -3.56 -5.12 -14.16
N ASN A 675 -4.81 -5.57 -14.36
CA ASN A 675 -5.69 -6.05 -13.30
C ASN A 675 -5.06 -7.23 -12.51
N VAL A 676 -4.54 -8.25 -13.20
CA VAL A 676 -3.84 -9.40 -12.57
C VAL A 676 -2.64 -8.97 -11.73
N MET A 677 -1.83 -8.02 -12.23
CA MET A 677 -0.61 -7.55 -11.55
C MET A 677 -0.90 -6.76 -10.26
N HIS A 678 -2.13 -6.29 -10.06
CA HIS A 678 -2.53 -5.59 -8.83
C HIS A 678 -2.96 -6.54 -7.69
N PHE A 679 -2.79 -7.86 -7.84
CA PHE A 679 -3.07 -8.90 -6.82
C PHE A 679 -4.42 -8.70 -6.11
N ASN A 680 -5.46 -8.45 -6.91
CA ASN A 680 -6.81 -8.25 -6.39
C ASN A 680 -7.30 -9.53 -5.69
N PRO A 681 -8.08 -9.41 -4.59
CA PRO A 681 -8.64 -10.56 -3.88
C PRO A 681 -9.67 -11.32 -4.73
N ASP A 682 -10.20 -10.65 -5.76
CA ASP A 682 -11.19 -11.18 -6.68
C ASP A 682 -10.54 -11.88 -7.87
N PRO A 683 -10.98 -13.11 -8.20
CA PRO A 683 -10.42 -13.85 -9.32
C PRO A 683 -10.78 -13.17 -10.65
N VAL A 684 -9.89 -13.28 -11.63
CA VAL A 684 -10.19 -12.80 -12.98
C VAL A 684 -11.37 -13.58 -13.55
N ARG A 685 -12.31 -12.86 -14.15
CA ARG A 685 -13.50 -13.46 -14.77
C ARG A 685 -13.13 -14.59 -15.72
N HIS A 686 -13.83 -15.72 -15.62
CA HIS A 686 -13.64 -16.86 -16.53
C HIS A 686 -13.71 -16.45 -18.01
N THR A 687 -14.60 -15.51 -18.37
CA THR A 687 -14.69 -15.01 -19.74
C THR A 687 -13.41 -14.30 -20.21
N ASP A 688 -12.68 -13.62 -19.34
CA ASP A 688 -11.42 -12.97 -19.68
C ASP A 688 -10.27 -13.99 -19.74
N VAL A 689 -10.31 -15.02 -18.89
CA VAL A 689 -9.41 -16.19 -18.99
C VAL A 689 -9.61 -16.93 -20.32
N ASP A 690 -10.85 -17.14 -20.75
CA ASP A 690 -11.13 -17.76 -22.04
C ASP A 690 -10.68 -16.87 -23.21
N LYS A 691 -10.79 -15.54 -23.08
CA LYS A 691 -10.23 -14.61 -24.08
C LYS A 691 -8.71 -14.72 -24.17
N LEU A 692 -8.00 -14.90 -23.05
CA LEU A 692 -6.56 -15.15 -22.99
C LEU A 692 -6.23 -16.46 -23.73
N ARG A 693 -6.91 -17.56 -23.39
CA ARG A 693 -6.72 -18.87 -24.05
C ARG A 693 -6.94 -18.81 -25.56
N HIS A 694 -8.07 -18.23 -25.99
CA HIS A 694 -8.38 -18.11 -27.41
C HIS A 694 -7.35 -17.25 -28.17
N PHE A 695 -6.76 -16.24 -27.52
CA PHE A 695 -5.73 -15.41 -28.14
C PHE A 695 -4.39 -16.13 -28.23
N LEU A 696 -4.02 -16.87 -27.18
CA LEU A 696 -2.82 -17.72 -27.19
C LEU A 696 -2.92 -18.79 -28.29
N ASP A 697 -4.06 -19.46 -28.41
CA ASP A 697 -4.33 -20.44 -29.47
C ASP A 697 -4.30 -19.79 -30.87
N LEU A 698 -4.75 -18.54 -30.99
CA LEU A 698 -4.68 -17.78 -32.24
C LEU A 698 -3.21 -17.55 -32.63
N ILE A 699 -2.39 -17.02 -31.73
CA ILE A 699 -0.96 -16.78 -32.01
C ILE A 699 -0.28 -18.08 -32.41
N ARG A 700 -0.44 -19.14 -31.62
CA ARG A 700 0.16 -20.47 -31.90
C ARG A 700 -0.24 -21.09 -33.23
N ARG A 701 -1.43 -20.75 -33.73
CA ARG A 701 -1.93 -21.26 -35.02
C ARG A 701 -1.27 -20.56 -36.20
N TYR A 702 -0.93 -19.28 -36.06
CA TYR A 702 -0.37 -18.45 -37.13
C TYR A 702 1.13 -18.17 -36.97
N SER A 703 1.75 -18.57 -35.84
CA SER A 703 3.20 -18.52 -35.63
C SER A 703 3.95 -19.76 -36.13
N ARG A 704 3.24 -20.75 -36.70
CA ARG A 704 3.79 -22.01 -37.21
C ARG A 704 4.14 -21.99 -38.69
#